data_AF-A0A950C907-F1
#
_entry.id   AF-A0A950C907-F1
#
_cell.length_a   1.000
_cell.length_b   1.000
_cell.length_c   1.000
_cell.angle_alpha   90.00
_cell.angle_beta   90.00
_cell.angle_gamma   90.00
#
_symmetry.space_group_name_H-M   'P 1'
#
loop_
_entity.id
_entity.type
_entity.pdbx_description
1 polymer ?
#
loop_
_entity_poly.entity_id
_entity_poly.type
_entity_poly.pdbx_seq_one_letter_code
_entity_poly.pdbx_strand_id
1 'polypeptide(L)'
;SVPFAELAQVRARFHEEHLRRFGFAAQTLGVVIEAVRVEARARGIAAAALEPVVAAPPANLPACVRAWFGGWRDVPLVPMVALGAELAGPALIVEPHSTVVLEEGWRARRLPGGELLLTDTGAAHAAAGAAATPARVEIFNNLFMHVAEQMGEVLRATAQSVNIRERLDYSCALFDAAGRLVANAPHMPVHLGSMGASVRAVIATVGKALAAGDSWLLNSPYHGGTHLPDMTVVTPVFMTAGGTQPDFFVASRAHHADIGGATPGSMPPFSRTIAEEGVLFECFRLVAGGALRERELRLQLAAGPWPARNPGQNLADLRAQLAANARGIAELERAVRRHGLATVSEYMRLVQENAARCVVRAILGLRPGAFRYELDDGSCVAVRIAIDRERARACVDFTGTSPQGEHNFNAPRAVCTAAVLYVFRTLIAEAIPLNEGCLEPLDIVIPPGSMLDPAPPAAVAAGNVETSQCVVDALYGALGVLAASEGTMNNLTFGDARLQYYETIAGGAGAGADFDGCDAVHTHMTNSRLTDPEILEGAFPVLLREFAIRRGSGGAGRHRGGDGIVRRLEFRAPLSGALLANHRRIAPFGLAGGQPGACAAGEVRRAGGGIEPLGPTARFAVGPGDELTILTPGGGGFGVAD
;
A
#
# COMPACT_ATOMS: atom_id res chain seq x y z
N SER A 1 -5.63 26.76 6.40
CA SER A 1 -6.12 28.12 6.72
C SER A 1 -5.52 29.09 5.72
N VAL A 2 -6.28 30.11 5.33
CA VAL A 2 -5.80 31.22 4.49
C VAL A 2 -5.76 32.49 5.33
N PRO A 3 -4.73 33.35 5.19
CA PRO A 3 -4.65 34.58 5.98
C PRO A 3 -5.85 35.50 5.70
N PHE A 4 -6.28 36.23 6.74
CA PHE A 4 -7.35 37.22 6.63
C PHE A 4 -7.01 38.27 5.56
N ALA A 5 -7.98 38.52 4.68
CA ALA A 5 -7.89 39.46 3.57
C ALA A 5 -9.31 39.73 3.03
N GLU A 6 -9.42 40.57 2.00
CA GLU A 6 -10.67 40.74 1.24
C GLU A 6 -11.18 39.40 0.69
N LEU A 7 -12.51 39.22 0.63
CA LEU A 7 -13.13 37.93 0.31
C LEU A 7 -12.65 37.35 -1.03
N ALA A 8 -12.43 38.20 -2.04
CA ALA A 8 -11.90 37.80 -3.34
C ALA A 8 -10.46 37.24 -3.22
N GLN A 9 -9.62 37.83 -2.37
CA GLN A 9 -8.25 37.39 -2.12
C GLN A 9 -8.24 36.11 -1.29
N VAL A 10 -9.12 35.99 -0.28
CA VAL A 10 -9.31 34.76 0.50
C VAL A 10 -9.69 33.62 -0.43
N ARG A 11 -10.63 33.84 -1.36
CA ARG A 11 -11.06 32.86 -2.35
C ARG A 11 -9.93 32.47 -3.32
N ALA A 12 -9.19 33.46 -3.86
CA ALA A 12 -8.06 33.18 -4.75
C ALA A 12 -6.97 32.35 -4.04
N ARG A 13 -6.57 32.75 -2.83
CA ARG A 13 -5.61 32.01 -2.00
C ARG A 13 -6.11 30.62 -1.64
N PHE A 14 -7.41 30.45 -1.39
CA PHE A 14 -8.00 29.13 -1.17
C PHE A 14 -7.85 28.25 -2.40
N HIS A 15 -8.12 28.78 -3.60
CA HIS A 15 -7.97 28.01 -4.83
C HIS A 15 -6.50 27.69 -5.16
N GLU A 16 -5.56 28.61 -4.91
CA GLU A 16 -4.11 28.33 -5.03
C GLU A 16 -3.68 27.23 -4.06
N GLU A 17 -4.09 27.33 -2.80
CA GLU A 17 -3.74 26.35 -1.78
C GLU A 17 -4.42 25.00 -2.03
N HIS A 18 -5.64 25.00 -2.56
CA HIS A 18 -6.33 23.81 -3.01
C HIS A 18 -5.60 23.16 -4.19
N LEU A 19 -5.22 23.93 -5.22
CA LEU A 19 -4.44 23.42 -6.35
C LEU A 19 -3.12 22.83 -5.88
N ARG A 20 -2.43 23.50 -4.95
CA ARG A 20 -1.18 23.04 -4.35
C ARG A 20 -1.33 21.71 -3.59
N ARG A 21 -2.43 21.53 -2.86
CA ARG A 21 -2.69 20.33 -2.04
C ARG A 21 -3.27 19.17 -2.84
N PHE A 22 -4.20 19.47 -3.74
CA PHE A 22 -5.03 18.47 -4.42
C PHE A 22 -4.63 18.23 -5.88
N GLY A 23 -3.76 19.06 -6.47
CA GLY A 23 -3.30 18.93 -7.86
C GLY A 23 -4.29 19.39 -8.93
N PHE A 24 -5.47 19.89 -8.55
CA PHE A 24 -6.47 20.44 -9.47
C PHE A 24 -7.20 21.64 -8.86
N ALA A 25 -7.80 22.47 -9.72
CA ALA A 25 -8.49 23.68 -9.30
C ALA A 25 -9.96 23.40 -8.92
N ALA A 26 -10.38 23.81 -7.71
CA ALA A 26 -11.77 23.69 -7.23
C ALA A 26 -12.71 24.81 -7.71
N GLN A 27 -12.54 25.31 -8.94
CA GLN A 27 -13.19 26.55 -9.41
C GLN A 27 -14.74 26.49 -9.41
N THR A 28 -15.32 25.28 -9.42
CA THR A 28 -16.76 25.05 -9.48
C THR A 28 -17.42 24.81 -8.11
N LEU A 29 -16.65 24.68 -7.04
CA LEU A 29 -17.20 24.42 -5.70
C LEU A 29 -17.50 25.73 -4.97
N GLY A 30 -18.67 25.79 -4.31
CA GLY A 30 -18.95 26.84 -3.33
C GLY A 30 -17.95 26.74 -2.18
N VAL A 31 -17.24 27.84 -1.89
CA VAL A 31 -16.30 27.90 -0.78
C VAL A 31 -17.06 28.26 0.49
N VAL A 32 -17.01 27.38 1.49
CA VAL A 32 -17.61 27.62 2.82
C VAL A 32 -16.51 27.98 3.80
N ILE A 33 -16.72 29.08 4.55
CA ILE A 33 -15.87 29.42 5.69
C ILE A 33 -16.42 28.66 6.90
N GLU A 34 -15.78 27.55 7.26
CA GLU A 34 -16.19 26.70 8.38
C GLU A 34 -15.77 27.27 9.74
N ALA A 35 -14.57 27.87 9.81
CA ALA A 35 -14.01 28.39 11.05
C ALA A 35 -13.14 29.63 10.82
N VAL A 36 -13.16 30.54 11.80
CA VAL A 36 -12.27 31.70 11.87
C VAL A 36 -11.38 31.56 13.09
N ARG A 37 -10.06 31.58 12.90
CA ARG A 37 -9.07 31.52 13.98
C ARG A 37 -8.41 32.88 14.15
N VAL A 38 -8.43 33.39 15.38
CA VAL A 38 -7.71 34.62 15.78
C VAL A 38 -6.52 34.22 16.64
N GLU A 39 -5.32 34.71 16.29
CA GLU A 39 -4.10 34.48 17.06
C GLU A 39 -3.59 35.83 17.57
N ALA A 40 -3.52 36.00 18.90
CA ALA A 40 -2.93 37.17 19.54
C ALA A 40 -1.47 36.85 19.91
N ARG A 41 -0.53 37.64 19.40
CA ARG A 41 0.89 37.53 19.73
C ARG A 41 1.31 38.73 20.58
N ALA A 42 1.75 38.48 21.81
CA ALA A 42 2.42 39.48 22.63
C ALA A 42 3.94 39.39 22.41
N ARG A 43 4.66 40.50 22.55
CA ARG A 43 6.14 40.47 22.56
C ARG A 43 6.60 39.72 23.82
N GLY A 44 7.27 38.59 23.62
CA GLY A 44 8.04 37.92 24.68
C GLY A 44 9.41 38.57 24.88
N ILE A 45 10.23 37.96 25.74
CA ILE A 45 11.65 38.32 25.87
C ILE A 45 12.33 38.05 24.52
N ALA A 46 12.98 39.06 23.96
CA ALA A 46 13.73 38.88 22.73
C ALA A 46 14.89 37.90 22.98
N ALA A 47 15.04 36.88 22.13
CA ALA A 47 16.16 35.94 22.22
C ALA A 47 17.53 36.65 22.24
N ALA A 48 17.63 37.82 21.60
CA ALA A 48 18.81 38.69 21.63
C ALA A 48 19.17 39.25 23.02
N ALA A 49 18.30 39.13 24.02
CA ALA A 49 18.55 39.54 25.41
C ALA A 49 19.13 38.42 26.28
N LEU A 50 19.29 37.20 25.73
CA LEU A 50 19.91 36.08 26.43
C LEU A 50 21.41 36.11 26.15
N GLU A 51 22.23 36.28 27.20
CA GLU A 51 23.67 36.10 27.08
C GLU A 51 24.00 34.60 26.96
N PRO A 52 24.76 34.18 25.94
CA PRO A 52 25.13 32.79 25.79
C PRO A 52 26.10 32.37 26.90
N VAL A 53 25.78 31.25 27.55
CA VAL A 53 26.71 30.60 28.49
C VAL A 53 27.88 30.03 27.69
N VAL A 54 29.06 30.64 27.82
CA VAL A 54 30.28 30.13 27.20
C VAL A 54 30.88 29.04 28.10
N ALA A 55 30.70 27.78 27.72
CA ALA A 55 31.40 26.68 28.36
C ALA A 55 32.92 26.81 28.13
N ALA A 56 33.73 26.46 29.14
CA ALA A 56 35.17 26.37 28.94
C ALA A 56 35.49 25.29 27.89
N PRO A 57 36.51 25.48 27.01
CA PRO A 57 36.92 24.46 26.06
C PRO A 57 37.29 23.17 26.80
N PRO A 58 36.98 21.99 26.24
CA PRO A 58 37.44 20.72 26.80
C PRO A 58 38.96 20.73 26.94
N ALA A 59 39.46 20.41 28.13
CA ALA A 59 40.89 20.25 28.34
C ALA A 59 41.38 19.00 27.57
N ASN A 60 42.49 19.13 26.83
CA ASN A 60 43.17 18.05 26.10
C ASN A 60 42.48 17.53 24.81
N LEU A 61 41.89 18.41 23.99
CA LEU A 61 41.55 18.03 22.61
C LEU A 61 42.81 17.98 21.72
N PRO A 62 43.02 16.90 20.93
CA PRO A 62 44.08 16.89 19.92
C PRO A 62 43.78 17.91 18.82
N ALA A 63 44.82 18.56 18.29
CA ALA A 63 44.66 19.58 17.24
C ALA A 63 44.06 19.00 15.94
N CYS A 64 44.39 17.74 15.63
CA CYS A 64 43.85 17.00 14.51
C CYS A 64 43.44 15.59 14.95
N VAL A 65 42.49 15.01 14.23
CA VAL A 65 42.10 13.61 14.37
C VAL A 65 41.97 12.96 13.00
N ARG A 66 42.27 11.67 12.93
CA ARG A 66 42.14 10.90 11.70
C ARG A 66 40.68 10.54 11.45
N ALA A 67 40.12 11.01 10.35
CA ALA A 67 38.71 10.82 9.99
C ALA A 67 38.53 10.48 8.50
N TRP A 68 37.37 9.95 8.15
CA TRP A 68 37.03 9.58 6.77
C TRP A 68 36.21 10.68 6.07
N PHE A 69 36.82 11.35 5.09
CA PHE A 69 36.14 12.32 4.20
C PHE A 69 36.41 11.90 2.74
N GLY A 70 35.81 10.80 2.29
CA GLY A 70 36.13 10.19 0.99
C GLY A 70 37.53 9.55 0.93
N GLY A 71 38.15 9.36 2.09
CA GLY A 71 39.50 8.84 2.31
C GLY A 71 39.96 9.16 3.73
N TRP A 72 40.81 8.32 4.31
CA TRP A 72 41.40 8.59 5.63
C TRP A 72 42.36 9.78 5.54
N ARG A 73 42.04 10.86 6.25
CA ARG A 73 42.87 12.06 6.33
C ARG A 73 42.85 12.62 7.76
N ASP A 74 43.92 13.28 8.16
CA ASP A 74 43.95 14.03 9.41
C ASP A 74 43.23 15.36 9.21
N VAL A 75 42.19 15.60 10.02
CA VAL A 75 41.38 16.82 9.94
C VAL A 75 41.44 17.60 11.25
N PRO A 76 41.28 18.94 11.22
CA PRO A 76 41.21 19.74 12.44
C PRO A 76 40.06 19.28 13.35
N LEU A 77 40.34 19.20 14.65
CA LEU A 77 39.34 18.96 15.70
C LEU A 77 39.28 20.20 16.60
N VAL A 78 38.25 21.02 16.43
CA VAL A 78 38.17 22.35 17.05
C VAL A 78 36.99 22.41 18.01
N PRO A 79 37.17 22.73 19.30
CA PRO A 79 36.02 22.99 20.16
C PRO A 79 35.29 24.26 19.70
N MET A 80 33.95 24.24 19.63
CA MET A 80 33.15 25.36 19.08
C MET A 80 33.51 26.69 19.76
N VAL A 81 33.77 26.67 21.06
CA VAL A 81 34.11 27.85 21.85
C VAL A 81 35.47 28.47 21.50
N ALA A 82 36.38 27.70 20.89
CA ALA A 82 37.68 28.17 20.39
C ALA A 82 37.66 28.55 18.91
N LEU A 83 36.50 28.44 18.24
CA LEU A 83 36.33 28.81 16.84
C LEU A 83 36.35 30.34 16.71
N GLY A 84 37.54 30.90 16.47
CA GLY A 84 37.74 32.35 16.34
C GLY A 84 37.37 32.89 14.96
N ALA A 85 38.01 32.36 13.92
CA ALA A 85 37.75 32.73 12.52
C ALA A 85 36.82 31.71 11.84
N GLU A 86 36.47 31.97 10.58
CA GLU A 86 35.76 31.01 9.76
C GLU A 86 36.64 29.77 9.52
N LEU A 87 36.08 28.58 9.79
CA LEU A 87 36.73 27.29 9.56
C LEU A 87 36.14 26.68 8.28
N ALA A 88 37.00 26.30 7.33
CA ALA A 88 36.58 25.54 6.15
C ALA A 88 36.70 24.04 6.44
N GLY A 89 35.77 23.24 5.92
CA GLY A 89 35.89 21.79 5.94
C GLY A 89 36.96 21.29 4.95
N PRO A 90 37.46 20.04 5.11
CA PRO A 90 36.97 19.04 6.06
C PRO A 90 37.51 19.26 7.49
N ALA A 91 36.62 19.29 8.49
CA ALA A 91 36.96 19.48 9.90
C ALA A 91 35.89 18.90 10.83
N LEU A 92 36.23 18.74 12.12
CA LEU A 92 35.31 18.36 13.17
C LEU A 92 35.22 19.46 14.22
N ILE A 93 34.00 19.88 14.55
CA ILE A 93 33.75 20.89 15.58
C ILE A 93 33.08 20.20 16.77
N VAL A 94 33.65 20.31 17.96
CA VAL A 94 33.20 19.58 19.16
C VAL A 94 32.47 20.51 20.12
N GLU A 95 31.36 20.03 20.65
CA GLU A 95 30.55 20.63 21.70
C GLU A 95 30.36 19.62 22.86
N PRO A 96 29.92 20.07 24.05
CA PRO A 96 29.66 19.15 25.18
C PRO A 96 28.67 18.02 24.89
N HIS A 97 27.75 18.22 23.93
CA HIS A 97 26.67 17.27 23.61
C HIS A 97 26.57 16.93 22.12
N SER A 98 27.48 17.42 21.29
CA SER A 98 27.43 17.21 19.84
C SER A 98 28.82 17.28 19.21
N THR A 99 28.95 16.67 18.03
CA THR A 99 30.11 16.85 17.16
C THR A 99 29.59 17.18 15.76
N VAL A 100 29.92 18.36 15.26
CA VAL A 100 29.57 18.81 13.92
C VAL A 100 30.65 18.37 12.96
N VAL A 101 30.25 17.59 11.95
CA VAL A 101 31.12 17.19 10.84
C VAL A 101 31.03 18.24 9.74
N LEU A 102 32.11 18.99 9.55
CA LEU A 102 32.18 20.01 8.52
C LEU A 102 32.80 19.39 7.26
N GLU A 103 31.97 19.11 6.25
CA GLU A 103 32.43 18.51 5.00
C GLU A 103 33.19 19.52 4.11
N GLU A 104 33.93 18.98 3.13
CA GLU A 104 34.56 19.78 2.08
C GLU A 104 33.48 20.60 1.33
N GLY A 105 33.75 21.89 1.06
CA GLY A 105 32.75 22.81 0.50
C GLY A 105 31.85 23.52 1.53
N TRP A 106 31.92 23.14 2.80
CA TRP A 106 31.26 23.86 3.90
C TRP A 106 32.22 24.77 4.66
N ARG A 107 31.65 25.85 5.21
CA ARG A 107 32.32 26.74 6.16
C ARG A 107 31.50 26.88 7.43
N ALA A 108 32.19 27.04 8.55
CA ALA A 108 31.59 27.26 9.85
C ALA A 108 32.12 28.55 10.47
N ARG A 109 31.23 29.37 11.03
CA ARG A 109 31.59 30.55 11.81
C ARG A 109 30.72 30.65 13.05
N ARG A 110 31.32 30.93 14.20
CA ARG A 110 30.58 31.20 15.43
C ARG A 110 30.01 32.63 15.39
N LEU A 111 28.71 32.76 15.67
CA LEU A 111 28.01 34.03 15.76
C LEU A 111 28.10 34.59 17.20
N PRO A 112 27.86 35.91 17.40
CA PRO A 112 27.93 36.55 18.72
C PRO A 112 26.99 35.95 19.77
N GLY A 113 25.84 35.40 19.35
CA GLY A 113 24.87 34.72 20.22
C GLY A 113 25.27 33.29 20.59
N GLY A 114 26.46 32.83 20.19
CA GLY A 114 26.95 31.48 20.45
C GLY A 114 26.47 30.44 19.44
N GLU A 115 25.71 30.82 18.42
CA GLU A 115 25.28 29.93 17.34
C GLU A 115 26.44 29.59 16.42
N LEU A 116 26.38 28.42 15.79
CA LEU A 116 27.30 28.03 14.72
C LEU A 116 26.60 28.21 13.37
N LEU A 117 27.05 29.20 12.59
CA LEU A 117 26.58 29.39 11.22
C LEU A 117 27.36 28.48 10.27
N LEU A 118 26.65 27.54 9.65
CA LEU A 118 27.17 26.70 8.58
C LEU A 118 26.76 27.28 7.23
N THR A 119 27.73 27.48 6.33
CA THR A 119 27.51 28.03 4.99
C THR A 119 28.03 27.06 3.96
N ASP A 120 27.15 26.61 3.07
CA ASP A 120 27.52 25.90 1.86
C ASP A 120 28.13 26.91 0.87
N THR A 121 29.37 26.69 0.47
CA THR A 121 30.08 27.62 -0.42
C THR A 121 29.69 27.45 -1.89
N GLY A 122 28.84 26.48 -2.22
CA GLY A 122 28.42 26.21 -3.60
C GLY A 122 29.56 25.73 -4.50
N ALA A 123 30.77 25.52 -3.94
CA ALA A 123 31.74 24.63 -4.55
C ALA A 123 31.01 23.30 -4.65
N ALA A 124 30.56 22.96 -5.86
CA ALA A 124 29.86 21.72 -6.11
C ALA A 124 30.60 20.68 -5.30
N HIS A 125 29.93 20.07 -4.31
CA HIS A 125 30.41 18.81 -3.79
C HIS A 125 30.73 18.06 -5.05
N ALA A 126 32.01 17.79 -5.27
CA ALA A 126 32.34 16.79 -6.20
C ALA A 126 31.63 15.58 -5.59
N ALA A 127 30.39 15.33 -6.03
CA ALA A 127 30.09 14.09 -6.67
C ALA A 127 31.22 13.92 -7.70
N ALA A 128 32.41 13.57 -7.19
CA ALA A 128 33.25 12.57 -7.78
C ALA A 128 32.27 11.60 -8.40
N GLY A 129 32.47 11.30 -9.68
CA GLY A 129 31.74 10.27 -10.40
C GLY A 129 31.89 8.94 -9.64
N ALA A 130 31.19 8.86 -8.52
CA ALA A 130 31.37 7.89 -7.48
C ALA A 130 30.38 6.84 -7.88
N ALA A 131 30.94 5.75 -8.41
CA ALA A 131 30.28 4.51 -8.69
C ALA A 131 29.17 4.26 -7.64
N ALA A 132 28.04 3.72 -8.09
CA ALA A 132 26.90 3.36 -7.26
C ALA A 132 27.36 2.63 -5.98
N THR A 133 27.50 3.34 -4.87
CA THR A 133 27.87 2.73 -3.60
C THR A 133 26.60 2.18 -2.93
N PRO A 134 26.69 1.08 -2.16
CA PRO A 134 25.55 0.56 -1.42
C PRO A 134 24.89 1.62 -0.53
N ALA A 135 25.68 2.50 0.08
CA ALA A 135 25.19 3.61 0.89
C ALA A 135 24.32 4.60 0.09
N ARG A 136 24.72 4.95 -1.13
CA ARG A 136 23.91 5.85 -1.97
C ARG A 136 22.63 5.18 -2.46
N VAL A 137 22.69 3.90 -2.82
CA VAL A 137 21.48 3.12 -3.17
C VAL A 137 20.49 3.15 -2.01
N GLU A 138 20.97 2.98 -0.77
CA GLU A 138 20.11 3.02 0.42
C GLU A 138 19.54 4.42 0.69
N ILE A 139 20.32 5.49 0.49
CA ILE A 139 19.81 6.87 0.62
C ILE A 139 18.67 7.13 -0.38
N PHE A 140 18.85 6.75 -1.65
CA PHE A 140 17.81 6.93 -2.66
C PHE A 140 16.62 6.01 -2.44
N ASN A 141 16.85 4.79 -1.96
CA ASN A 141 15.79 3.88 -1.53
C ASN A 141 14.86 4.56 -0.50
N ASN A 142 15.43 5.07 0.60
CA ASN A 142 14.68 5.78 1.63
C ASN A 142 14.00 7.05 1.09
N LEU A 143 14.64 7.77 0.17
CA LEU A 143 14.04 8.92 -0.49
C LEU A 143 12.80 8.52 -1.32
N PHE A 144 12.86 7.46 -2.11
CA PHE A 144 11.71 6.99 -2.91
C PHE A 144 10.58 6.44 -2.04
N MET A 145 10.92 5.69 -0.99
CA MET A 145 9.94 5.24 0.01
C MET A 145 9.26 6.43 0.70
N HIS A 146 10.03 7.45 1.08
CA HIS A 146 9.50 8.68 1.65
C HIS A 146 8.49 9.36 0.71
N VAL A 147 8.74 9.40 -0.61
CA VAL A 147 7.74 9.93 -1.57
C VAL A 147 6.42 9.18 -1.42
N ALA A 148 6.45 7.85 -1.48
CA ALA A 148 5.26 7.01 -1.41
C ALA A 148 4.52 7.15 -0.06
N GLU A 149 5.25 7.22 1.05
CA GLU A 149 4.68 7.43 2.39
C GLU A 149 4.02 8.80 2.52
N GLN A 150 4.64 9.86 2.00
CA GLN A 150 4.05 11.20 2.01
C GLN A 150 2.75 11.26 1.20
N MET A 151 2.68 10.55 0.07
CA MET A 151 1.43 10.39 -0.68
C MET A 151 0.36 9.71 0.18
N GLY A 152 0.70 8.60 0.84
CA GLY A 152 -0.21 7.84 1.69
C GLY A 152 -0.75 8.64 2.88
N GLU A 153 0.10 9.45 3.53
CA GLU A 153 -0.31 10.34 4.62
C GLU A 153 -1.34 11.38 4.16
N VAL A 154 -1.14 11.96 2.97
CA VAL A 154 -2.11 12.91 2.39
C VAL A 154 -3.42 12.20 2.03
N LEU A 155 -3.35 11.00 1.45
CA LEU A 155 -4.55 10.21 1.12
C LEU A 155 -5.38 9.93 2.38
N ARG A 156 -4.75 9.39 3.43
CA ARG A 156 -5.39 9.13 4.72
C ARG A 156 -6.02 10.39 5.31
N ALA A 157 -5.29 11.50 5.32
CA ALA A 157 -5.74 12.73 5.97
C ALA A 157 -6.88 13.45 5.21
N THR A 158 -7.07 13.16 3.93
CA THR A 158 -8.06 13.86 3.08
C THR A 158 -9.23 13.00 2.63
N ALA A 159 -9.15 11.68 2.80
CA ALA A 159 -10.24 10.75 2.48
C ALA A 159 -11.45 10.89 3.41
N GLN A 160 -12.63 10.58 2.89
CA GLN A 160 -13.89 10.68 3.64
C GLN A 160 -14.45 9.31 4.03
N SER A 161 -14.12 8.24 3.30
CA SER A 161 -14.59 6.89 3.64
C SER A 161 -13.83 6.28 4.83
N VAL A 162 -14.56 5.48 5.61
CA VAL A 162 -14.00 4.68 6.71
C VAL A 162 -12.92 3.72 6.20
N ASN A 163 -13.13 3.14 5.01
CA ASN A 163 -12.19 2.21 4.37
C ASN A 163 -10.79 2.83 4.17
N ILE A 164 -10.72 4.03 3.62
CA ILE A 164 -9.43 4.67 3.34
C ILE A 164 -8.87 5.30 4.61
N ARG A 165 -9.70 6.03 5.37
CA ARG A 165 -9.24 6.83 6.51
C ARG A 165 -8.86 5.99 7.74
N GLU A 166 -9.70 5.01 8.09
CA GLU A 166 -9.52 4.21 9.31
C GLU A 166 -8.85 2.87 9.01
N ARG A 167 -9.30 2.17 7.96
CA ARG A 167 -8.81 0.82 7.62
C ARG A 167 -7.50 0.81 6.84
N LEU A 168 -7.11 1.95 6.26
CA LEU A 168 -5.91 2.10 5.42
C LEU A 168 -5.91 1.18 4.19
N ASP A 169 -7.09 0.95 3.60
CA ASP A 169 -7.24 0.13 2.40
C ASP A 169 -6.92 0.92 1.12
N TYR A 170 -5.64 1.29 1.00
CA TYR A 170 -5.08 2.05 -0.13
C TYR A 170 -3.59 1.79 -0.27
N SER A 171 -3.00 2.05 -1.43
CA SER A 171 -1.55 2.12 -1.63
C SER A 171 -1.17 3.31 -2.50
N CYS A 172 0.01 3.86 -2.25
CA CYS A 172 0.60 4.93 -3.04
C CYS A 172 1.97 4.51 -3.51
N ALA A 173 2.25 4.74 -4.79
CA ALA A 173 3.43 4.20 -5.43
C ALA A 173 4.05 5.17 -6.45
N LEU A 174 5.36 4.98 -6.61
CA LEU A 174 6.23 5.69 -7.54
C LEU A 174 6.71 4.72 -8.62
N PHE A 175 6.72 5.18 -9.87
CA PHE A 175 7.11 4.40 -11.03
C PHE A 175 8.10 5.17 -11.90
N ASP A 176 8.98 4.44 -12.57
CA ASP A 176 9.88 5.01 -13.57
C ASP A 176 9.15 5.35 -14.88
N ALA A 177 9.87 5.91 -15.86
CA ALA A 177 9.33 6.28 -17.18
C ALA A 177 8.68 5.11 -17.95
N ALA A 178 9.06 3.86 -17.65
CA ALA A 178 8.48 2.67 -18.27
C ALA A 178 7.25 2.14 -17.51
N GLY A 179 6.84 2.81 -16.43
CA GLY A 179 5.75 2.37 -15.56
C GLY A 179 6.13 1.17 -14.69
N ARG A 180 7.43 0.96 -14.40
CA ARG A 180 7.88 -0.09 -13.48
C ARG A 180 7.87 0.41 -12.05
N LEU A 181 7.39 -0.42 -11.12
CA LEU A 181 7.29 -0.05 -9.71
C LEU A 181 8.69 0.19 -9.11
N VAL A 182 8.90 1.36 -8.51
CA VAL A 182 10.16 1.75 -7.85
C VAL A 182 10.04 1.69 -6.33
N ALA A 183 8.94 2.25 -5.79
CA ALA A 183 8.66 2.27 -4.36
C ALA A 183 7.14 2.30 -4.11
N ASN A 184 6.70 1.71 -2.99
CA ASN A 184 5.31 1.64 -2.58
C ASN A 184 5.22 1.75 -1.05
N ALA A 185 4.30 2.58 -0.55
CA ALA A 185 3.98 2.60 0.88
C ALA A 185 3.30 1.27 1.27
N PRO A 186 3.82 0.54 2.29
CA PRO A 186 3.42 -0.84 2.57
C PRO A 186 2.08 -0.90 3.32
N HIS A 187 0.99 -0.77 2.58
CA HIS A 187 -0.36 -0.86 3.11
C HIS A 187 -1.04 -2.17 2.71
N MET A 188 -1.38 -2.37 1.43
CA MET A 188 -1.97 -3.64 0.94
C MET A 188 -1.03 -4.43 0.04
N PRO A 189 -0.69 -5.69 0.39
CA PRO A 189 0.20 -6.49 -0.43
C PRO A 189 -0.31 -6.83 -1.83
N VAL A 190 -1.62 -6.90 -2.05
CA VAL A 190 -2.16 -7.18 -3.39
C VAL A 190 -1.99 -6.03 -4.40
N HIS A 191 -1.80 -4.80 -3.90
CA HIS A 191 -1.48 -3.65 -4.75
C HIS A 191 -0.05 -3.74 -5.32
N LEU A 192 0.80 -4.56 -4.68
CA LEU A 192 2.17 -4.81 -5.10
C LEU A 192 2.18 -5.55 -6.43
N GLY A 193 2.87 -5.05 -7.45
CA GLY A 193 2.92 -5.69 -8.78
C GLY A 193 1.67 -5.45 -9.64
N SER A 194 0.48 -5.28 -9.06
CA SER A 194 -0.74 -4.99 -9.84
C SER A 194 -0.83 -3.53 -10.29
N MET A 195 -0.39 -2.56 -9.48
CA MET A 195 -0.40 -1.15 -9.87
C MET A 195 0.54 -0.84 -11.06
N GLY A 196 1.67 -1.56 -11.19
CA GLY A 196 2.57 -1.41 -12.35
C GLY A 196 1.89 -1.79 -13.67
N ALA A 197 1.06 -2.85 -13.65
CA ALA A 197 0.24 -3.22 -14.79
C ALA A 197 -0.79 -2.14 -15.14
N SER A 198 -1.41 -1.49 -14.15
CA SER A 198 -2.32 -0.36 -14.38
C SER A 198 -1.63 0.86 -15.00
N VAL A 199 -0.44 1.22 -14.52
CA VAL A 199 0.34 2.33 -15.10
C VAL A 199 0.70 2.00 -16.55
N ARG A 200 1.17 0.78 -16.83
CA ARG A 200 1.49 0.35 -18.20
C ARG A 200 0.27 0.26 -19.10
N ALA A 201 -0.91 -0.08 -18.59
CA ALA A 201 -2.15 -0.03 -19.35
C ALA A 201 -2.48 1.40 -19.79
N VAL A 202 -2.36 2.39 -18.88
CA VAL A 202 -2.53 3.81 -19.23
C VAL A 202 -1.50 4.25 -20.28
N ILE A 203 -0.23 3.88 -20.11
CA ILE A 203 0.84 4.18 -21.09
C ILE A 203 0.49 3.59 -22.47
N ALA A 204 0.07 2.33 -22.53
CA ALA A 204 -0.26 1.64 -23.76
C ALA A 204 -1.49 2.24 -24.45
N THR A 205 -2.54 2.56 -23.69
CA THR A 205 -3.80 3.10 -24.24
C THR A 205 -3.67 4.56 -24.69
N VAL A 206 -2.98 5.40 -23.92
CA VAL A 206 -2.91 6.85 -24.18
C VAL A 206 -1.72 7.21 -25.07
N GLY A 207 -0.59 6.52 -24.91
CA GLY A 207 0.62 6.71 -25.69
C GLY A 207 1.14 8.15 -25.66
N LYS A 208 1.38 8.73 -26.84
CA LYS A 208 1.96 10.08 -27.00
C LYS A 208 1.01 11.21 -26.57
N ALA A 209 -0.26 10.92 -26.28
CA ALA A 209 -1.23 11.92 -25.83
C ALA A 209 -1.14 12.20 -24.32
N LEU A 210 -0.27 11.50 -23.58
CA LEU A 210 0.01 11.81 -22.19
C LEU A 210 0.56 13.23 -22.06
N ALA A 211 -0.04 14.04 -21.18
CA ALA A 211 0.32 15.43 -21.00
C ALA A 211 0.42 15.81 -19.51
N ALA A 212 1.24 16.82 -19.22
CA ALA A 212 1.35 17.37 -17.88
C ALA A 212 -0.01 17.95 -17.42
N GLY A 213 -0.36 17.72 -16.15
CA GLY A 213 -1.63 18.15 -15.57
C GLY A 213 -2.82 17.24 -15.87
N ASP A 214 -2.62 16.12 -16.57
CA ASP A 214 -3.64 15.09 -16.73
C ASP A 214 -3.57 14.03 -15.62
N SER A 215 -4.68 13.35 -15.37
CA SER A 215 -4.72 12.14 -14.52
C SER A 215 -5.76 11.18 -15.05
N TRP A 216 -5.46 9.89 -14.94
CA TRP A 216 -6.23 8.79 -15.54
C TRP A 216 -6.72 7.86 -14.46
N LEU A 217 -7.97 7.42 -14.57
CA LEU A 217 -8.65 6.52 -13.65
C LEU A 217 -8.91 5.17 -14.32
N LEU A 218 -8.58 4.10 -13.62
CA LEU A 218 -8.94 2.74 -14.01
C LEU A 218 -9.16 1.83 -12.80
N ASN A 219 -10.07 0.88 -12.95
CA ASN A 219 -10.29 -0.25 -12.03
C ASN A 219 -10.50 -1.58 -12.79
N SER A 220 -10.40 -1.56 -14.12
CA SER A 220 -10.61 -2.73 -14.96
C SER A 220 -9.63 -3.86 -14.60
N PRO A 221 -10.11 -5.04 -14.18
CA PRO A 221 -9.24 -6.15 -13.80
C PRO A 221 -8.41 -6.69 -14.97
N TYR A 222 -8.93 -6.51 -16.19
CA TYR A 222 -8.26 -6.91 -17.43
C TYR A 222 -7.09 -5.99 -17.80
N HIS A 223 -6.94 -4.85 -17.10
CA HIS A 223 -5.94 -3.82 -17.35
C HIS A 223 -5.17 -3.45 -16.06
N GLY A 224 -4.86 -4.45 -15.22
CA GLY A 224 -4.06 -4.28 -14.00
C GLY A 224 -4.85 -3.94 -12.73
N GLY A 225 -6.17 -3.80 -12.82
CA GLY A 225 -7.05 -3.77 -11.65
C GLY A 225 -7.05 -5.10 -10.90
N THR A 226 -7.36 -5.04 -9.61
CA THR A 226 -7.48 -6.20 -8.70
C THR A 226 -8.92 -6.68 -8.62
N HIS A 227 -9.84 -5.74 -8.43
CA HIS A 227 -11.30 -5.87 -8.51
C HIS A 227 -11.88 -4.45 -8.66
N LEU A 228 -13.17 -4.31 -8.96
CA LEU A 228 -13.75 -3.00 -9.30
C LEU A 228 -13.71 -1.95 -8.16
N PRO A 229 -13.87 -2.31 -6.87
CA PRO A 229 -13.76 -1.34 -5.78
C PRO A 229 -12.39 -0.65 -5.68
N ASP A 230 -11.31 -1.32 -6.13
CA ASP A 230 -9.97 -0.76 -6.10
C ASP A 230 -9.73 0.16 -7.30
N MET A 231 -9.99 1.45 -7.10
CA MET A 231 -9.83 2.46 -8.13
C MET A 231 -8.40 3.01 -8.12
N THR A 232 -7.74 2.98 -9.28
CA THR A 232 -6.36 3.47 -9.47
C THR A 232 -6.36 4.80 -10.21
N VAL A 233 -5.74 5.82 -9.62
CA VAL A 233 -5.48 7.10 -10.28
C VAL A 233 -3.99 7.18 -10.64
N VAL A 234 -3.70 7.29 -11.94
CA VAL A 234 -2.36 7.37 -12.51
C VAL A 234 -2.10 8.79 -13.03
N THR A 235 -1.01 9.41 -12.58
CA THR A 235 -0.63 10.77 -12.98
C THR A 235 0.78 10.76 -13.60
N PRO A 236 0.93 11.08 -14.89
CA PRO A 236 2.25 11.25 -15.51
C PRO A 236 2.96 12.48 -14.96
N VAL A 237 4.27 12.38 -14.75
CA VAL A 237 5.11 13.44 -14.18
C VAL A 237 6.15 13.90 -15.19
N PHE A 238 6.19 15.21 -15.43
CA PHE A 238 7.12 15.85 -16.37
C PHE A 238 8.05 16.77 -15.58
N MET A 239 9.35 16.52 -15.64
CA MET A 239 10.40 17.28 -14.94
C MET A 239 11.05 18.33 -15.83
N THR A 240 10.90 18.18 -17.15
CA THR A 240 11.43 19.13 -18.14
C THR A 240 10.29 19.93 -18.77
N ALA A 241 10.41 21.26 -18.77
CA ALA A 241 9.44 22.13 -19.43
C ALA A 241 9.41 21.84 -20.94
N GLY A 242 8.22 21.58 -21.49
CA GLY A 242 8.04 21.19 -22.89
C GLY A 242 8.44 19.75 -23.22
N GLY A 243 8.67 18.91 -22.21
CA GLY A 243 8.91 17.47 -22.39
C GLY A 243 7.75 16.80 -23.13
N THR A 244 8.07 15.90 -24.06
CA THR A 244 7.09 15.17 -24.88
C THR A 244 6.77 13.78 -24.33
N GLN A 245 7.46 13.37 -23.27
CA GLN A 245 7.27 12.10 -22.57
C GLN A 245 7.35 12.33 -21.06
N PRO A 246 6.58 11.57 -20.25
CA PRO A 246 6.73 11.59 -18.80
C PRO A 246 8.08 11.04 -18.37
N ASP A 247 8.70 11.69 -17.38
CA ASP A 247 9.95 11.23 -16.76
C ASP A 247 9.67 10.13 -15.72
N PHE A 248 8.51 10.24 -15.04
CA PHE A 248 8.05 9.32 -14.00
C PHE A 248 6.52 9.21 -14.02
N PHE A 249 5.99 8.28 -13.22
CA PHE A 249 4.57 8.25 -12.89
C PHE A 249 4.40 8.13 -11.37
N VAL A 250 3.34 8.73 -10.85
CA VAL A 250 2.84 8.45 -9.51
C VAL A 250 1.44 7.86 -9.64
N ALA A 251 1.11 6.92 -8.75
CA ALA A 251 -0.24 6.41 -8.69
C ALA A 251 -0.69 6.13 -7.26
N SER A 252 -2.00 6.26 -7.06
CA SER A 252 -2.69 5.88 -5.84
C SER A 252 -3.80 4.90 -6.20
N ARG A 253 -3.90 3.81 -5.45
CA ARG A 253 -5.03 2.87 -5.51
C ARG A 253 -5.73 2.87 -4.16
N ALA A 254 -7.05 2.93 -4.15
CA ALA A 254 -7.82 2.92 -2.93
C ALA A 254 -9.10 2.12 -3.10
N HIS A 255 -9.51 1.43 -2.05
CA HIS A 255 -10.75 0.67 -2.03
C HIS A 255 -11.92 1.60 -1.74
N HIS A 256 -12.79 1.77 -2.73
CA HIS A 256 -14.04 2.51 -2.56
C HIS A 256 -15.12 1.58 -2.02
N ALA A 257 -15.76 1.96 -0.92
CA ALA A 257 -16.74 1.12 -0.24
C ALA A 257 -17.91 0.66 -1.14
N ASP A 258 -18.29 1.43 -2.15
CA ASP A 258 -19.27 1.03 -3.16
C ASP A 258 -19.02 1.80 -4.46
N ILE A 259 -18.92 1.07 -5.57
CA ILE A 259 -18.86 1.59 -6.95
C ILE A 259 -20.04 1.07 -7.80
N GLY A 260 -21.09 0.58 -7.14
CA GLY A 260 -22.27 -0.04 -7.75
C GLY A 260 -22.32 -1.56 -7.56
N GLY A 261 -22.93 -2.25 -8.52
CA GLY A 261 -23.05 -3.71 -8.50
C GLY A 261 -24.32 -4.24 -7.82
N ALA A 262 -24.56 -5.54 -7.92
CA ALA A 262 -25.81 -6.20 -7.54
C ALA A 262 -26.09 -6.21 -6.02
N THR A 263 -25.05 -6.05 -5.20
CA THR A 263 -25.16 -5.91 -3.74
C THR A 263 -24.49 -4.62 -3.26
N PRO A 264 -24.94 -4.04 -2.13
CA PRO A 264 -24.19 -3.01 -1.43
C PRO A 264 -22.76 -3.48 -1.16
N GLY A 265 -21.78 -2.58 -1.30
CA GLY A 265 -20.38 -2.91 -1.03
C GLY A 265 -19.58 -3.35 -2.26
N SER A 266 -20.22 -3.49 -3.43
CA SER A 266 -19.58 -3.92 -4.69
C SER A 266 -18.83 -5.27 -4.63
N MET A 267 -19.21 -6.11 -3.67
CA MET A 267 -18.68 -7.47 -3.47
C MET A 267 -19.83 -8.51 -3.52
N PRO A 268 -20.54 -8.63 -4.66
CA PRO A 268 -21.64 -9.58 -4.78
C PRO A 268 -21.11 -11.02 -4.66
N PRO A 269 -21.69 -11.86 -3.78
CA PRO A 269 -21.11 -13.16 -3.46
C PRO A 269 -21.31 -14.21 -4.58
N PHE A 270 -22.17 -13.91 -5.55
CA PHE A 270 -22.58 -14.83 -6.62
C PHE A 270 -22.51 -14.19 -8.01
N SER A 271 -21.71 -13.12 -8.20
CA SER A 271 -21.49 -12.56 -9.52
C SER A 271 -20.89 -13.59 -10.47
N ARG A 272 -21.37 -13.59 -11.71
CA ARG A 272 -20.88 -14.41 -12.82
C ARG A 272 -20.23 -13.55 -13.90
N THR A 273 -20.69 -12.31 -14.03
CA THR A 273 -20.14 -11.33 -14.97
C THR A 273 -19.65 -10.09 -14.26
N ILE A 274 -18.61 -9.45 -14.80
CA ILE A 274 -18.02 -8.23 -14.24
C ILE A 274 -19.03 -7.09 -14.11
N ALA A 275 -20.06 -7.06 -14.97
CA ALA A 275 -21.10 -6.04 -14.91
C ALA A 275 -21.88 -6.07 -13.59
N GLU A 276 -22.05 -7.25 -12.98
CA GLU A 276 -22.74 -7.42 -11.69
C GLU A 276 -21.95 -6.85 -10.51
N GLU A 277 -20.65 -6.58 -10.68
CA GLU A 277 -19.75 -6.12 -9.62
C GLU A 277 -19.71 -4.59 -9.51
N GLY A 278 -20.16 -3.88 -10.56
CA GLY A 278 -20.38 -2.44 -10.56
C GLY A 278 -19.71 -1.70 -11.73
N VAL A 279 -19.41 -0.42 -11.53
CA VAL A 279 -18.91 0.47 -12.59
C VAL A 279 -17.44 0.16 -12.91
N LEU A 280 -17.18 -0.06 -14.20
CA LEU A 280 -15.85 -0.37 -14.75
C LEU A 280 -15.27 0.81 -15.52
N PHE A 281 -14.03 1.17 -15.20
CA PHE A 281 -13.20 2.16 -15.87
C PHE A 281 -11.96 1.47 -16.45
N GLU A 282 -11.81 1.47 -17.77
CA GLU A 282 -10.61 0.93 -18.44
C GLU A 282 -9.47 1.95 -18.46
N CYS A 283 -9.76 3.17 -18.89
CA CYS A 283 -8.80 4.29 -18.92
C CYS A 283 -9.57 5.61 -19.05
N PHE A 284 -10.20 6.05 -17.96
CA PHE A 284 -10.99 7.28 -17.94
C PHE A 284 -10.11 8.49 -17.66
N ARG A 285 -10.10 9.51 -18.54
CA ARG A 285 -9.42 10.78 -18.27
C ARG A 285 -10.14 11.53 -17.16
N LEU A 286 -9.62 11.44 -15.94
CA LEU A 286 -10.20 12.01 -14.72
C LEU A 286 -9.92 13.51 -14.61
N VAL A 287 -8.67 13.91 -14.87
CA VAL A 287 -8.25 15.31 -14.92
C VAL A 287 -7.73 15.60 -16.33
N ALA A 288 -8.18 16.71 -16.91
CA ALA A 288 -7.71 17.20 -18.20
C ALA A 288 -7.14 18.62 -18.03
N GLY A 289 -5.83 18.79 -18.24
CA GLY A 289 -5.16 20.08 -18.12
C GLY A 289 -5.36 20.78 -16.77
N GLY A 290 -5.34 20.02 -15.67
CA GLY A 290 -5.55 20.52 -14.30
C GLY A 290 -7.02 20.73 -13.89
N ALA A 291 -7.99 20.42 -14.76
CA ALA A 291 -9.42 20.49 -14.47
C ALA A 291 -10.03 19.10 -14.27
N LEU A 292 -10.68 18.89 -13.12
CA LEU A 292 -11.40 17.64 -12.81
C LEU A 292 -12.66 17.50 -13.67
N ARG A 293 -12.81 16.37 -14.35
CA ARG A 293 -13.97 16.03 -15.19
C ARG A 293 -15.12 15.44 -14.38
N GLU A 294 -15.55 16.21 -13.38
CA GLU A 294 -16.51 15.78 -12.37
C GLU A 294 -17.88 15.43 -12.95
N ARG A 295 -18.36 16.18 -13.95
CA ARG A 295 -19.65 15.90 -14.59
C ARG A 295 -19.61 14.55 -15.30
N GLU A 296 -18.57 14.29 -16.08
CA GLU A 296 -18.43 13.04 -16.83
C GLU A 296 -18.21 11.85 -15.90
N LEU A 297 -17.44 12.03 -14.83
CA LEU A 297 -17.28 10.99 -13.81
C LEU A 297 -18.62 10.63 -13.16
N ARG A 298 -19.44 11.62 -12.77
CA ARG A 298 -20.77 11.36 -12.21
C ARG A 298 -21.69 10.64 -13.18
N LEU A 299 -21.65 11.00 -14.47
CA LEU A 299 -22.43 10.32 -15.49
C LEU A 299 -22.02 8.84 -15.62
N GLN A 300 -20.71 8.54 -15.57
CA GLN A 300 -20.22 7.16 -15.62
C GLN A 300 -20.59 6.37 -14.35
N LEU A 301 -20.44 6.97 -13.16
CA LEU A 301 -20.84 6.34 -11.91
C LEU A 301 -22.36 6.07 -11.82
N ALA A 302 -23.17 6.87 -12.51
CA ALA A 302 -24.62 6.71 -12.58
C ALA A 302 -25.08 5.84 -13.78
N ALA A 303 -24.16 5.32 -14.59
CA ALA A 303 -24.47 4.54 -15.77
C ALA A 303 -24.58 3.04 -15.47
N GLY A 304 -25.18 2.30 -16.40
CA GLY A 304 -25.30 0.85 -16.35
C GLY A 304 -26.45 0.34 -15.46
N PRO A 305 -26.62 -0.98 -15.40
CA PRO A 305 -27.71 -1.62 -14.66
C PRO A 305 -27.58 -1.51 -13.13
N TRP A 306 -26.37 -1.38 -12.61
CA TRP A 306 -26.09 -1.26 -11.18
C TRP A 306 -25.16 -0.08 -10.90
N PRO A 307 -25.67 1.17 -10.92
CA PRO A 307 -24.88 2.36 -10.69
C PRO A 307 -24.36 2.44 -9.25
N ALA A 308 -23.33 3.26 -9.03
CA ALA A 308 -22.79 3.54 -7.71
C ALA A 308 -23.86 4.14 -6.79
N ARG A 309 -23.95 3.61 -5.55
CA ARG A 309 -24.97 4.03 -4.57
C ARG A 309 -24.64 5.38 -3.95
N ASN A 310 -23.35 5.69 -3.81
CA ASN A 310 -22.88 6.96 -3.24
C ASN A 310 -21.79 7.64 -4.09
N PRO A 311 -22.13 8.15 -5.30
CA PRO A 311 -21.16 8.83 -6.18
C PRO A 311 -20.48 10.04 -5.55
N GLY A 312 -21.11 10.65 -4.53
CA GLY A 312 -20.53 11.77 -3.78
C GLY A 312 -19.30 11.35 -2.97
N GLN A 313 -19.37 10.20 -2.30
CA GLN A 313 -18.24 9.63 -1.58
C GLN A 313 -17.15 9.14 -2.54
N ASN A 314 -17.52 8.50 -3.66
CA ASN A 314 -16.53 8.11 -4.68
C ASN A 314 -15.73 9.33 -5.17
N LEU A 315 -16.41 10.43 -5.45
CA LEU A 315 -15.76 11.67 -5.86
C LEU A 315 -14.86 12.25 -4.77
N ALA A 316 -15.29 12.24 -3.51
CA ALA A 316 -14.48 12.74 -2.40
C ALA A 316 -13.18 11.95 -2.24
N ASP A 317 -13.25 10.63 -2.30
CA ASP A 317 -12.09 9.75 -2.19
C ASP A 317 -11.17 9.85 -3.42
N LEU A 318 -11.73 10.02 -4.63
CA LEU A 318 -10.94 10.30 -5.84
C LEU A 318 -10.19 11.63 -5.76
N ARG A 319 -10.77 12.65 -5.10
CA ARG A 319 -10.07 13.92 -4.84
C ARG A 319 -8.92 13.73 -3.84
N ALA A 320 -9.10 12.89 -2.82
CA ALA A 320 -8.03 12.52 -1.90
C ALA A 320 -6.89 11.78 -2.61
N GLN A 321 -7.21 10.88 -3.55
CA GLN A 321 -6.23 10.20 -4.41
C GLN A 321 -5.45 11.19 -5.30
N LEU A 322 -6.13 12.17 -5.90
CA LEU A 322 -5.47 13.24 -6.66
C LEU A 322 -4.53 14.08 -5.78
N ALA A 323 -4.91 14.36 -4.53
CA ALA A 323 -4.04 15.04 -3.56
C ALA A 323 -2.80 14.23 -3.20
N ALA A 324 -2.96 12.92 -3.02
CA ALA A 324 -1.85 12.01 -2.82
C ALA A 324 -0.88 12.06 -4.00
N ASN A 325 -1.37 11.95 -5.23
CA ASN A 325 -0.53 12.07 -6.44
C ASN A 325 0.17 13.43 -6.55
N ALA A 326 -0.54 14.53 -6.27
CA ALA A 326 0.06 15.87 -6.24
C ALA A 326 1.20 15.98 -5.22
N ARG A 327 1.04 15.37 -4.04
CA ARG A 327 2.10 15.29 -3.02
C ARG A 327 3.32 14.53 -3.53
N GLY A 328 3.10 13.39 -4.20
CA GLY A 328 4.17 12.59 -4.81
C GLY A 328 4.96 13.37 -5.85
N ILE A 329 4.27 14.12 -6.72
CA ILE A 329 4.90 15.00 -7.71
C ILE A 329 5.79 16.05 -7.04
N ALA A 330 5.26 16.76 -6.03
CA ALA A 330 6.02 17.81 -5.34
C ALA A 330 7.30 17.26 -4.66
N GLU A 331 7.23 16.05 -4.12
CA GLU A 331 8.39 15.38 -3.51
C GLU A 331 9.42 14.91 -4.55
N LEU A 332 8.98 14.41 -5.70
CA LEU A 332 9.87 14.08 -6.81
C LEU A 332 10.55 15.33 -7.38
N GLU A 333 9.80 16.42 -7.58
CA GLU A 333 10.39 17.68 -8.03
C GLU A 333 11.45 18.18 -7.04
N ARG A 334 11.21 18.03 -5.73
CA ARG A 334 12.19 18.35 -4.69
C ARG A 334 13.46 17.49 -4.81
N ALA A 335 13.30 16.19 -5.03
CA ALA A 335 14.42 15.27 -5.25
C ALA A 335 15.22 15.63 -6.52
N VAL A 336 14.52 15.90 -7.63
CA VAL A 336 15.13 16.29 -8.91
C VAL A 336 15.84 17.63 -8.83
N ARG A 337 15.27 18.63 -8.15
CA ARG A 337 15.95 19.91 -7.89
C ARG A 337 17.25 19.75 -7.12
N ARG A 338 17.30 18.79 -6.17
CA ARG A 338 18.47 18.56 -5.31
C ARG A 338 19.55 17.71 -5.97
N HIS A 339 19.16 16.66 -6.69
CA HIS A 339 20.08 15.63 -7.17
C HIS A 339 20.23 15.60 -8.69
N GLY A 340 19.37 16.29 -9.44
CA GLY A 340 19.31 16.24 -10.89
C GLY A 340 18.53 15.03 -11.42
N LEU A 341 17.82 15.23 -12.53
CA LEU A 341 16.94 14.23 -13.14
C LEU A 341 17.68 12.92 -13.48
N ALA A 342 18.83 13.02 -14.16
CA ALA A 342 19.61 11.85 -14.57
C ALA A 342 20.06 10.99 -13.38
N THR A 343 20.43 11.63 -12.26
CA THR A 343 20.81 10.90 -11.05
C THR A 343 19.60 10.22 -10.42
N VAL A 344 18.47 10.93 -10.29
CA VAL A 344 17.24 10.34 -9.76
C VAL A 344 16.82 9.11 -10.57
N SER A 345 16.75 9.22 -11.90
CA SER A 345 16.37 8.11 -12.78
C SER A 345 17.34 6.93 -12.69
N GLU A 346 18.64 7.19 -12.62
CA GLU A 346 19.66 6.15 -12.48
C GLU A 346 19.51 5.40 -11.14
N TYR A 347 19.26 6.12 -10.03
CA TYR A 347 19.06 5.47 -8.74
C TYR A 347 17.75 4.68 -8.65
N MET A 348 16.69 5.07 -9.38
CA MET A 348 15.49 4.21 -9.49
C MET A 348 15.84 2.84 -10.09
N ARG A 349 16.64 2.83 -11.18
CA ARG A 349 17.13 1.60 -11.82
C ARG A 349 18.00 0.78 -10.86
N LEU A 350 18.96 1.42 -10.18
CA LEU A 350 19.88 0.73 -9.25
C LEU A 350 19.15 0.12 -8.04
N VAL A 351 18.10 0.78 -7.53
CA VAL A 351 17.26 0.25 -6.44
C VAL A 351 16.48 -0.99 -6.89
N GLN A 352 15.96 -1.00 -8.12
CA GLN A 352 15.32 -2.20 -8.69
C GLN A 352 16.32 -3.34 -8.90
N GLU A 353 17.51 -3.05 -9.44
CA GLU A 353 18.55 -4.07 -9.62
C GLU A 353 19.06 -4.65 -8.29
N ASN A 354 19.09 -3.82 -7.25
CA ASN A 354 19.41 -4.31 -5.92
C ASN A 354 18.38 -5.33 -5.44
N ALA A 355 17.09 -5.04 -5.63
CA ALA A 355 16.03 -5.97 -5.28
C ALA A 355 16.14 -7.29 -6.05
N ALA A 356 16.41 -7.24 -7.37
CA ALA A 356 16.65 -8.43 -8.19
C ALA A 356 17.78 -9.31 -7.63
N ARG A 357 18.94 -8.70 -7.30
CA ARG A 357 20.08 -9.41 -6.70
C ARG A 357 19.74 -10.08 -5.37
N CYS A 358 18.85 -9.50 -4.58
CA CYS A 358 18.43 -10.09 -3.31
C CYS A 358 17.52 -11.31 -3.52
N VAL A 359 16.58 -11.22 -4.47
CA VAL A 359 15.75 -12.37 -4.85
C VAL A 359 16.61 -13.51 -5.42
N VAL A 360 17.61 -13.21 -6.25
CA VAL A 360 18.57 -14.21 -6.76
C VAL A 360 19.24 -14.98 -5.61
N ARG A 361 19.70 -14.28 -4.55
CA ARG A 361 20.29 -14.94 -3.38
C ARG A 361 19.30 -15.88 -2.69
N ALA A 362 18.05 -15.44 -2.52
CA ALA A 362 17.00 -16.27 -1.94
C ALA A 362 16.71 -17.51 -2.80
N ILE A 363 16.54 -17.34 -4.13
CA ILE A 363 16.27 -18.42 -5.10
C ILE A 363 17.29 -19.56 -4.97
N LEU A 364 18.58 -19.23 -4.85
CA LEU A 364 19.64 -20.24 -4.76
C LEU A 364 19.55 -21.11 -3.49
N GLY A 365 18.88 -20.63 -2.44
CA GLY A 365 18.59 -21.40 -1.22
C GLY A 365 17.35 -22.30 -1.32
N LEU A 366 16.50 -22.12 -2.34
CA LEU A 366 15.22 -22.82 -2.44
C LEU A 366 15.37 -24.24 -2.98
N ARG A 367 14.40 -25.07 -2.61
CA ARG A 367 14.17 -26.40 -3.19
C ARG A 367 13.02 -26.31 -4.20
N PRO A 368 13.12 -27.01 -5.35
CA PRO A 368 11.97 -27.12 -6.24
C PRO A 368 10.85 -27.92 -5.56
N GLY A 369 9.62 -27.66 -5.98
CA GLY A 369 8.45 -28.34 -5.42
C GLY A 369 7.19 -28.03 -6.21
N ALA A 370 6.11 -28.72 -5.86
CA ALA A 370 4.81 -28.52 -6.47
C ALA A 370 3.72 -28.67 -5.41
N PHE A 371 2.63 -27.94 -5.59
CA PHE A 371 1.49 -27.98 -4.70
C PHE A 371 0.19 -27.80 -5.48
N ARG A 372 -0.86 -28.46 -5.01
CA ARG A 372 -2.20 -28.38 -5.57
C ARG A 372 -3.16 -28.09 -4.43
N TYR A 373 -3.76 -26.90 -4.44
CA TYR A 373 -4.64 -26.41 -3.38
C TYR A 373 -6.08 -26.30 -3.90
N GLU A 374 -7.03 -26.96 -3.25
CA GLU A 374 -8.46 -26.92 -3.58
C GLU A 374 -9.21 -25.84 -2.78
N LEU A 375 -10.09 -25.09 -3.43
CA LEU A 375 -10.99 -24.13 -2.78
C LEU A 375 -12.33 -24.80 -2.44
N ASP A 376 -13.13 -24.19 -1.56
CA ASP A 376 -14.42 -24.74 -1.14
C ASP A 376 -15.40 -25.01 -2.30
N ASP A 377 -15.33 -24.24 -3.39
CA ASP A 377 -16.15 -24.41 -4.60
C ASP A 377 -15.70 -25.56 -5.52
N GLY A 378 -14.58 -26.22 -5.19
CA GLY A 378 -14.00 -27.33 -5.96
C GLY A 378 -13.03 -26.88 -7.05
N SER A 379 -12.87 -25.57 -7.27
CA SER A 379 -11.78 -25.04 -8.09
C SER A 379 -10.43 -25.27 -7.41
N CYS A 380 -9.35 -25.15 -8.18
CA CYS A 380 -8.02 -25.50 -7.68
C CYS A 380 -6.92 -24.65 -8.29
N VAL A 381 -6.01 -24.18 -7.44
CA VAL A 381 -4.74 -23.58 -7.81
C VAL A 381 -3.65 -24.64 -7.78
N ALA A 382 -2.99 -24.85 -8.90
CA ALA A 382 -1.82 -25.72 -8.99
C ALA A 382 -0.59 -24.87 -9.32
N VAL A 383 0.52 -25.13 -8.62
CA VAL A 383 1.79 -24.46 -8.88
C VAL A 383 2.95 -25.43 -8.80
N ARG A 384 3.89 -25.27 -9.72
CA ARG A 384 5.19 -25.95 -9.74
C ARG A 384 6.29 -24.90 -9.76
N ILE A 385 7.23 -25.00 -8.84
CA ILE A 385 8.39 -24.11 -8.75
C ILE A 385 9.63 -24.91 -9.14
N ALA A 386 10.26 -24.50 -10.23
CA ALA A 386 11.53 -25.05 -10.69
C ALA A 386 12.64 -24.01 -10.49
N ILE A 387 13.81 -24.46 -10.05
CA ILE A 387 14.97 -23.59 -9.78
C ILE A 387 16.07 -23.90 -10.79
N ASP A 388 16.39 -22.94 -11.64
CA ASP A 388 17.55 -22.97 -12.53
C ASP A 388 18.73 -22.31 -11.82
N ARG A 389 19.64 -23.14 -11.30
CA ARG A 389 20.82 -22.67 -10.56
C ARG A 389 21.89 -22.07 -11.46
N GLU A 390 21.94 -22.44 -12.74
CA GLU A 390 22.94 -21.92 -13.69
C GLU A 390 22.58 -20.50 -14.12
N ARG A 391 21.29 -20.26 -14.39
CA ARG A 391 20.78 -18.93 -14.74
C ARG A 391 20.42 -18.08 -13.52
N ALA A 392 20.39 -18.69 -12.34
CA ALA A 392 19.96 -18.09 -11.08
C ALA A 392 18.52 -17.55 -11.13
N ARG A 393 17.62 -18.31 -11.77
CA ARG A 393 16.20 -17.94 -11.96
C ARG A 393 15.27 -19.02 -11.41
N ALA A 394 14.06 -18.61 -11.04
CA ALA A 394 12.99 -19.53 -10.65
C ALA A 394 11.84 -19.45 -11.66
N CYS A 395 11.37 -20.60 -12.12
CA CYS A 395 10.16 -20.71 -12.93
C CYS A 395 9.00 -21.09 -12.02
N VAL A 396 8.01 -20.21 -11.93
CA VAL A 396 6.76 -20.38 -11.17
C VAL A 396 5.65 -20.67 -12.17
N ASP A 397 5.27 -21.94 -12.28
CA ASP A 397 4.40 -22.45 -13.32
C ASP A 397 3.04 -22.86 -12.74
N PHE A 398 1.99 -22.14 -13.11
CA PHE A 398 0.61 -22.38 -12.68
C PHE A 398 -0.18 -23.32 -13.59
N THR A 399 0.48 -24.01 -14.52
CA THR A 399 -0.15 -25.02 -15.37
C THR A 399 -0.83 -26.12 -14.54
N GLY A 400 -2.08 -26.43 -14.85
CA GLY A 400 -2.93 -27.37 -14.10
C GLY A 400 -3.89 -26.70 -13.11
N THR A 401 -3.81 -25.37 -12.96
CA THR A 401 -4.84 -24.55 -12.32
C THR A 401 -6.16 -24.63 -13.10
N SER A 402 -7.28 -24.60 -12.38
CA SER A 402 -8.62 -24.70 -12.98
C SER A 402 -8.86 -23.62 -14.06
N PRO A 403 -9.67 -23.94 -15.10
CA PRO A 403 -10.12 -22.94 -16.07
C PRO A 403 -10.94 -21.85 -15.38
N GLN A 404 -11.08 -20.70 -16.04
CA GLN A 404 -12.05 -19.69 -15.64
C GLN A 404 -13.45 -20.31 -15.50
N GLY A 405 -14.15 -20.00 -14.41
CA GLY A 405 -15.50 -20.50 -14.12
C GLY A 405 -16.59 -19.42 -14.22
N GLU A 406 -17.86 -19.85 -14.20
CA GLU A 406 -19.05 -18.99 -14.11
C GLU A 406 -19.33 -18.53 -12.67
N HIS A 407 -18.32 -17.99 -12.02
CA HIS A 407 -18.32 -17.49 -10.64
C HIS A 407 -17.32 -16.34 -10.52
N ASN A 408 -17.19 -15.75 -9.33
CA ASN A 408 -16.31 -14.59 -9.10
C ASN A 408 -14.96 -14.89 -8.44
N PHE A 409 -14.64 -16.17 -8.20
CA PHE A 409 -13.31 -16.62 -7.74
C PHE A 409 -12.22 -16.55 -8.81
N ASN A 410 -12.46 -15.90 -9.94
CA ASN A 410 -11.40 -15.66 -10.92
C ASN A 410 -10.50 -14.51 -10.44
N ALA A 411 -9.21 -14.76 -10.26
CA ALA A 411 -8.22 -13.75 -9.92
C ALA A 411 -7.55 -13.20 -11.19
N PRO A 412 -7.51 -11.87 -11.40
CA PRO A 412 -6.77 -11.29 -12.51
C PRO A 412 -5.29 -11.67 -12.48
N ARG A 413 -4.66 -11.76 -13.65
CA ARG A 413 -3.21 -12.02 -13.78
C ARG A 413 -2.36 -11.12 -12.89
N ALA A 414 -2.76 -9.86 -12.75
CA ALA A 414 -2.09 -8.89 -11.89
C ALA A 414 -2.09 -9.29 -10.41
N VAL A 415 -3.17 -9.92 -9.92
CA VAL A 415 -3.29 -10.47 -8.56
C VAL A 415 -2.38 -11.67 -8.37
N CYS A 416 -2.31 -12.57 -9.35
CA CYS A 416 -1.42 -13.74 -9.28
C CYS A 416 0.07 -13.31 -9.25
N THR A 417 0.45 -12.36 -10.11
CA THR A 417 1.81 -11.77 -10.09
C THR A 417 2.11 -11.08 -8.76
N ALA A 418 1.13 -10.40 -8.15
CA ALA A 418 1.27 -9.80 -6.83
C ALA A 418 1.55 -10.83 -5.73
N ALA A 419 0.84 -11.97 -5.75
CA ALA A 419 1.03 -13.07 -4.82
C ALA A 419 2.44 -13.69 -4.95
N VAL A 420 2.94 -13.88 -6.18
CA VAL A 420 4.31 -14.35 -6.43
C VAL A 420 5.32 -13.34 -5.88
N LEU A 421 5.16 -12.05 -6.19
CA LEU A 421 6.02 -10.98 -5.67
C LEU A 421 6.06 -10.97 -4.14
N TYR A 422 4.89 -11.07 -3.50
CA TYR A 422 4.76 -11.13 -2.05
C TYR A 422 5.55 -12.31 -1.47
N VAL A 423 5.29 -13.54 -1.95
CA VAL A 423 5.95 -14.74 -1.43
C VAL A 423 7.47 -14.62 -1.56
N PHE A 424 8.00 -14.32 -2.76
CA PHE A 424 9.44 -14.23 -2.95
C PHE A 424 10.09 -13.09 -2.14
N ARG A 425 9.36 -12.00 -1.86
CA ARG A 425 9.85 -10.97 -0.95
C ARG A 425 9.97 -11.47 0.49
N THR A 426 9.00 -12.24 0.98
CA THR A 426 9.02 -12.73 2.37
C THR A 426 10.17 -13.69 2.66
N LEU A 427 10.71 -14.35 1.61
CA LEU A 427 11.87 -15.25 1.72
C LEU A 427 13.19 -14.50 1.96
N ILE A 428 13.19 -13.17 1.84
CA ILE A 428 14.37 -12.32 1.95
C ILE A 428 14.41 -11.67 3.33
N ALA A 429 15.32 -12.14 4.19
CA ALA A 429 15.60 -11.59 5.51
C ALA A 429 16.47 -10.32 5.47
N GLU A 430 16.21 -9.43 4.52
CA GLU A 430 16.90 -8.14 4.35
C GLU A 430 15.86 -7.02 4.19
N ALA A 431 16.20 -5.81 4.66
CA ALA A 431 15.34 -4.64 4.58
C ALA A 431 15.40 -4.00 3.17
N ILE A 432 14.99 -4.75 2.14
CA ILE A 432 14.89 -4.21 0.78
C ILE A 432 13.49 -3.66 0.52
N PRO A 433 13.36 -2.56 -0.26
CA PRO A 433 12.07 -2.08 -0.70
C PRO A 433 11.40 -3.14 -1.57
N LEU A 434 10.08 -3.20 -1.52
CA LEU A 434 9.37 -3.99 -2.50
C LEU A 434 9.14 -3.19 -3.78
N ASN A 435 9.75 -3.66 -4.86
CA ASN A 435 9.65 -3.06 -6.17
C ASN A 435 9.66 -4.14 -7.27
N GLU A 436 9.42 -3.73 -8.52
CA GLU A 436 9.30 -4.67 -9.64
C GLU A 436 10.61 -5.39 -9.98
N GLY A 437 11.75 -4.91 -9.49
CA GLY A 437 13.03 -5.63 -9.59
C GLY A 437 13.00 -7.00 -8.93
N CYS A 438 12.14 -7.22 -7.94
CA CYS A 438 11.96 -8.54 -7.34
C CYS A 438 11.38 -9.60 -8.31
N LEU A 439 10.74 -9.17 -9.40
CA LEU A 439 10.16 -10.07 -10.41
C LEU A 439 11.15 -10.44 -11.52
N GLU A 440 12.24 -9.69 -11.69
CA GLU A 440 13.21 -9.91 -12.79
C GLU A 440 13.78 -11.34 -12.84
N PRO A 441 14.19 -11.96 -11.71
CA PRO A 441 14.75 -13.31 -11.74
C PRO A 441 13.67 -14.41 -11.73
N LEU A 442 12.40 -14.05 -11.95
CA LEU A 442 11.26 -14.97 -11.94
C LEU A 442 10.65 -15.10 -13.33
N ASP A 443 10.49 -16.33 -13.80
CA ASP A 443 9.69 -16.65 -14.98
C ASP A 443 8.31 -17.12 -14.49
N ILE A 444 7.27 -16.30 -14.68
CA ILE A 444 5.91 -16.60 -14.19
C ILE A 444 5.04 -17.09 -15.36
N VAL A 445 4.63 -18.35 -15.31
CA VAL A 445 3.76 -18.96 -16.32
C VAL A 445 2.34 -19.07 -15.75
N ILE A 446 1.42 -18.26 -16.29
CA ILE A 446 -0.01 -18.30 -15.95
C ILE A 446 -0.77 -18.66 -17.23
N PRO A 447 -1.47 -19.82 -17.28
CA PRO A 447 -2.20 -20.23 -18.46
C PRO A 447 -3.32 -19.23 -18.81
N PRO A 448 -3.39 -18.70 -20.05
CA PRO A 448 -4.50 -17.85 -20.49
C PRO A 448 -5.85 -18.56 -20.37
N GLY A 449 -6.88 -17.86 -19.88
CA GLY A 449 -8.21 -18.43 -19.68
C GLY A 449 -8.32 -19.38 -18.47
N SER A 450 -7.27 -19.49 -17.65
CA SER A 450 -7.39 -20.07 -16.31
C SER A 450 -8.09 -19.11 -15.36
N MET A 451 -8.52 -19.60 -14.19
CA MET A 451 -9.06 -18.74 -13.15
C MET A 451 -8.06 -17.70 -12.62
N LEU A 452 -6.76 -17.80 -12.97
CA LEU A 452 -5.71 -16.82 -12.62
C LEU A 452 -5.34 -15.86 -13.77
N ASP A 453 -5.95 -16.02 -14.94
CA ASP A 453 -5.86 -15.09 -16.08
C ASP A 453 -7.20 -15.08 -16.85
N PRO A 454 -8.29 -14.63 -16.19
CA PRO A 454 -9.62 -14.64 -16.78
C PRO A 454 -9.75 -13.61 -17.91
N ALA A 455 -10.52 -13.96 -18.93
CA ALA A 455 -10.91 -13.07 -20.01
C ALA A 455 -12.25 -12.37 -19.70
N PRO A 456 -12.50 -11.18 -20.28
CA PRO A 456 -13.83 -10.58 -20.23
C PRO A 456 -14.92 -11.54 -20.75
N PRO A 457 -16.13 -11.55 -20.14
CA PRO A 457 -16.62 -10.66 -19.09
C PRO A 457 -16.59 -11.28 -17.67
N ALA A 458 -15.61 -12.12 -17.34
CA ALA A 458 -15.57 -12.83 -16.06
C ALA A 458 -15.71 -11.94 -14.81
N ALA A 459 -16.49 -12.40 -13.84
CA ALA A 459 -16.53 -11.82 -12.50
C ALA A 459 -15.23 -12.12 -11.72
N VAL A 460 -14.78 -11.18 -10.88
CA VAL A 460 -13.49 -11.26 -10.17
C VAL A 460 -13.52 -10.82 -8.69
N ALA A 461 -14.68 -10.47 -8.13
CA ALA A 461 -14.78 -9.93 -6.78
C ALA A 461 -14.09 -10.81 -5.72
N ALA A 462 -14.27 -12.13 -5.78
CA ALA A 462 -13.61 -13.08 -4.86
C ALA A 462 -12.16 -13.40 -5.26
N GLY A 463 -11.76 -13.10 -6.50
CA GLY A 463 -10.40 -13.33 -6.99
C GLY A 463 -9.33 -12.61 -6.16
N ASN A 464 -9.59 -11.35 -5.81
CA ASN A 464 -8.67 -10.53 -5.01
C ASN A 464 -8.63 -10.94 -3.53
N VAL A 465 -9.77 -11.35 -2.96
CA VAL A 465 -9.91 -11.52 -1.50
C VAL A 465 -9.87 -12.98 -1.03
N GLU A 466 -10.14 -13.94 -1.93
CA GLU A 466 -10.15 -15.37 -1.61
C GLU A 466 -9.11 -16.14 -2.44
N THR A 467 -9.19 -16.08 -3.76
CA THR A 467 -8.28 -16.86 -4.63
C THR A 467 -6.83 -16.44 -4.45
N SER A 468 -6.57 -15.15 -4.23
CA SER A 468 -5.22 -14.63 -3.98
C SER A 468 -4.57 -15.23 -2.74
N GLN A 469 -5.35 -15.47 -1.67
CA GLN A 469 -4.89 -16.13 -0.45
C GLN A 469 -4.49 -17.58 -0.73
N CYS A 470 -5.34 -18.31 -1.47
CA CYS A 470 -5.05 -19.67 -1.92
C CYS A 470 -3.80 -19.76 -2.79
N VAL A 471 -3.55 -18.78 -3.67
CA VAL A 471 -2.32 -18.72 -4.49
C VAL A 471 -1.08 -18.61 -3.59
N VAL A 472 -1.14 -17.77 -2.56
CA VAL A 472 -0.02 -17.60 -1.61
C VAL A 472 0.23 -18.88 -0.82
N ASP A 473 -0.81 -19.50 -0.26
CA ASP A 473 -0.66 -20.77 0.47
C ASP A 473 -0.16 -21.91 -0.43
N ALA A 474 -0.60 -21.97 -1.69
CA ALA A 474 -0.09 -22.95 -2.66
C ALA A 474 1.41 -22.75 -2.95
N LEU A 475 1.85 -21.50 -3.09
CA LEU A 475 3.27 -21.15 -3.27
C LEU A 475 4.11 -21.57 -2.04
N TYR A 476 3.66 -21.24 -0.83
CA TYR A 476 4.36 -21.65 0.39
C TYR A 476 4.36 -23.17 0.60
N GLY A 477 3.25 -23.84 0.28
CA GLY A 477 3.15 -25.29 0.29
C GLY A 477 4.12 -25.94 -0.70
N ALA A 478 4.28 -25.37 -1.90
CA ALA A 478 5.22 -25.86 -2.90
C ALA A 478 6.69 -25.67 -2.47
N LEU A 479 7.00 -24.56 -1.80
CA LEU A 479 8.32 -24.29 -1.24
C LEU A 479 8.60 -25.10 0.04
N GLY A 480 7.55 -25.51 0.75
CA GLY A 480 7.64 -26.22 2.03
C GLY A 480 8.23 -25.36 3.14
N VAL A 481 7.90 -24.07 3.19
CA VAL A 481 8.48 -23.10 4.15
C VAL A 481 7.50 -22.57 5.19
N LEU A 482 6.19 -22.59 4.91
CA LEU A 482 5.14 -22.10 5.81
C LEU A 482 3.90 -23.00 5.67
N ALA A 483 3.27 -23.35 6.79
CA ALA A 483 1.92 -23.94 6.78
C ALA A 483 0.89 -22.91 6.29
N ALA A 484 -0.30 -23.36 5.88
CA ALA A 484 -1.32 -22.43 5.41
C ALA A 484 -1.78 -21.49 6.54
N SER A 485 -2.01 -20.21 6.21
CA SER A 485 -2.72 -19.30 7.13
C SER A 485 -4.22 -19.46 6.97
N GLU A 486 -5.02 -18.51 7.46
CA GLU A 486 -6.48 -18.57 7.34
C GLU A 486 -6.98 -18.73 5.90
N GLY A 487 -6.20 -18.32 4.89
CA GLY A 487 -6.46 -18.58 3.47
C GLY A 487 -7.71 -17.87 2.91
N THR A 488 -8.32 -16.97 3.67
CA THR A 488 -9.51 -16.17 3.30
C THR A 488 -9.41 -14.80 3.94
N MET A 489 -9.98 -13.76 3.31
CA MET A 489 -10.10 -12.45 3.96
C MET A 489 -11.42 -12.28 4.73
N ASN A 490 -12.29 -13.30 4.72
CA ASN A 490 -13.62 -13.27 5.34
C ASN A 490 -14.38 -11.97 5.02
N ASN A 491 -14.55 -11.70 3.73
CA ASN A 491 -15.04 -10.43 3.24
C ASN A 491 -16.52 -10.24 3.57
N LEU A 492 -16.80 -9.35 4.52
CA LEU A 492 -18.13 -9.02 4.98
C LEU A 492 -18.56 -7.68 4.41
N THR A 493 -19.69 -7.68 3.70
CA THR A 493 -20.39 -6.46 3.34
C THR A 493 -21.79 -6.46 3.90
N PHE A 494 -22.27 -5.28 4.28
CA PHE A 494 -23.68 -5.07 4.55
C PHE A 494 -24.09 -3.64 4.25
N GLY A 495 -25.38 -3.44 4.00
CA GLY A 495 -25.87 -2.12 3.68
C GLY A 495 -27.26 -2.11 3.07
N ASP A 496 -27.62 -0.94 2.58
CA ASP A 496 -28.85 -0.64 1.85
C ASP A 496 -28.54 0.37 0.73
N ALA A 497 -29.56 1.10 0.26
CA ALA A 497 -29.39 2.13 -0.76
C ALA A 497 -28.58 3.36 -0.29
N ARG A 498 -28.42 3.56 1.03
CA ARG A 498 -27.81 4.76 1.64
C ARG A 498 -26.51 4.46 2.36
N LEU A 499 -26.41 3.31 3.01
CA LEU A 499 -25.26 2.89 3.82
C LEU A 499 -24.61 1.67 3.18
N GLN A 500 -23.28 1.70 3.06
CA GLN A 500 -22.50 0.58 2.55
C GLN A 500 -21.29 0.38 3.47
N TYR A 501 -21.17 -0.81 4.01
CA TYR A 501 -20.06 -1.24 4.84
C TYR A 501 -19.30 -2.38 4.16
N TYR A 502 -17.99 -2.34 4.30
CA TYR A 502 -17.06 -3.36 3.81
C TYR A 502 -15.95 -3.59 4.83
N GLU A 503 -15.73 -4.86 5.18
CA GLU A 503 -14.68 -5.30 6.10
C GLU A 503 -14.07 -6.62 5.65
N THR A 504 -12.75 -6.75 5.84
CA THR A 504 -12.06 -8.04 5.87
C THR A 504 -11.81 -8.42 7.31
N ILE A 505 -12.03 -9.68 7.68
CA ILE A 505 -11.90 -10.16 9.06
C ILE A 505 -10.72 -11.14 9.14
N ALA A 506 -9.79 -10.86 10.04
CA ALA A 506 -8.58 -11.64 10.25
C ALA A 506 -8.83 -13.05 10.85
N GLY A 507 -7.79 -13.87 10.83
CA GLY A 507 -7.80 -15.23 11.34
C GLY A 507 -6.43 -15.67 11.87
N GLY A 508 -6.19 -16.97 11.82
CA GLY A 508 -4.94 -17.55 12.30
C GLY A 508 -3.84 -17.58 11.24
N ALA A 509 -2.63 -17.15 11.57
CA ALA A 509 -1.48 -17.31 10.69
C ALA A 509 -0.91 -18.73 10.73
N GLY A 510 -0.34 -19.20 9.62
CA GLY A 510 0.33 -20.50 9.54
C GLY A 510 1.64 -20.54 10.32
N ALA A 511 1.99 -21.70 10.87
CA ALA A 511 3.25 -21.92 11.57
C ALA A 511 4.43 -22.12 10.61
N GLY A 512 5.63 -21.74 11.06
CA GLY A 512 6.91 -21.96 10.38
C GLY A 512 7.77 -23.03 11.05
N ALA A 513 8.96 -23.24 10.52
CA ALA A 513 9.88 -24.27 11.02
C ALA A 513 10.42 -23.99 12.44
N ASP A 514 10.42 -22.72 12.84
CA ASP A 514 11.01 -22.20 14.08
C ASP A 514 10.10 -21.20 14.81
N PHE A 515 8.84 -21.04 14.38
CA PHE A 515 7.87 -20.13 15.01
C PHE A 515 6.42 -20.65 14.94
N ASP A 516 5.67 -20.36 15.99
CA ASP A 516 4.21 -20.52 16.01
C ASP A 516 3.54 -19.48 15.11
N GLY A 517 2.37 -19.83 14.57
CA GLY A 517 1.48 -18.88 13.92
C GLY A 517 0.93 -17.85 14.91
N CYS A 518 0.79 -16.61 14.45
CA CYS A 518 0.18 -15.53 15.22
C CYS A 518 -1.35 -15.65 15.23
N ASP A 519 -1.96 -15.50 16.41
CA ASP A 519 -3.41 -15.52 16.60
C ASP A 519 -4.04 -14.20 16.09
N ALA A 520 -5.20 -14.29 15.42
CA ALA A 520 -6.06 -13.15 15.10
C ALA A 520 -5.40 -11.98 14.33
N VAL A 521 -4.63 -12.29 13.28
CA VAL A 521 -3.97 -11.29 12.42
C VAL A 521 -4.32 -11.46 10.95
N HIS A 522 -4.31 -10.36 10.22
CA HIS A 522 -4.41 -10.43 8.76
C HIS A 522 -3.14 -11.04 8.18
N THR A 523 -3.32 -11.92 7.19
CA THR A 523 -2.21 -12.59 6.51
C THR A 523 -2.22 -12.32 5.01
N HIS A 524 -1.01 -12.42 4.44
CA HIS A 524 -0.73 -12.45 3.01
C HIS A 524 -1.24 -11.22 2.24
N MET A 525 -2.36 -11.33 1.55
CA MET A 525 -2.77 -10.37 0.52
C MET A 525 -3.54 -9.17 1.08
N THR A 526 -3.72 -9.10 2.40
CA THR A 526 -4.28 -7.96 3.14
C THR A 526 -3.45 -7.65 4.38
N ASN A 527 -3.42 -6.37 4.74
CA ASN A 527 -2.90 -5.87 6.02
C ASN A 527 -3.73 -4.67 6.50
N SER A 528 -5.03 -4.69 6.16
CA SER A 528 -5.95 -3.61 6.54
C SER A 528 -6.15 -3.57 8.05
N ARG A 529 -6.50 -2.40 8.60
CA ARG A 529 -6.97 -2.35 9.97
C ARG A 529 -8.44 -2.78 10.03
N LEU A 530 -8.83 -3.34 11.17
CA LEU A 530 -10.24 -3.50 11.52
C LEU A 530 -10.91 -2.13 11.63
N THR A 531 -12.23 -2.05 11.42
CA THR A 531 -12.96 -0.83 11.78
C THR A 531 -13.10 -0.75 13.28
N ASP A 532 -12.56 0.32 13.88
CA ASP A 532 -12.69 0.55 15.32
C ASP A 532 -14.15 0.37 15.77
N PRO A 533 -14.41 -0.41 16.85
CA PRO A 533 -15.77 -0.69 17.29
C PRO A 533 -16.63 0.56 17.52
N GLU A 534 -16.07 1.63 18.10
CA GLU A 534 -16.83 2.86 18.36
C GLU A 534 -17.17 3.59 17.05
N ILE A 535 -16.26 3.56 16.08
CA ILE A 535 -16.52 4.10 14.74
C ILE A 535 -17.56 3.26 14.00
N LEU A 536 -17.48 1.93 14.10
CA LEU A 536 -18.44 1.00 13.50
C LEU A 536 -19.85 1.25 14.03
N GLU A 537 -20.02 1.27 15.35
CA GLU A 537 -21.32 1.46 16.01
C GLU A 537 -21.84 2.89 15.86
N GLY A 538 -20.95 3.88 15.76
CA GLY A 538 -21.32 5.28 15.53
C GLY A 538 -21.74 5.57 14.09
N ALA A 539 -21.19 4.86 13.10
CA ALA A 539 -21.45 5.09 11.68
C ALA A 539 -22.53 4.17 11.09
N PHE A 540 -22.74 2.98 11.66
CA PHE A 540 -23.64 1.96 11.12
C PHE A 540 -24.62 1.45 12.20
N PRO A 541 -25.84 1.04 11.83
CA PRO A 541 -26.85 0.57 12.77
C PRO A 541 -26.57 -0.88 13.19
N VAL A 542 -25.41 -1.12 13.81
CA VAL A 542 -24.95 -2.41 14.33
C VAL A 542 -24.32 -2.23 15.70
N LEU A 543 -24.28 -3.29 16.50
CA LEU A 543 -23.54 -3.38 17.76
C LEU A 543 -22.57 -4.55 17.69
N LEU A 544 -21.31 -4.33 18.05
CA LEU A 544 -20.31 -5.40 18.14
C LEU A 544 -20.45 -6.09 19.50
N ARG A 545 -21.12 -7.24 19.51
CA ARG A 545 -21.38 -8.03 20.72
C ARG A 545 -20.18 -8.84 21.17
N GLU A 546 -19.36 -9.31 20.23
CA GLU A 546 -18.18 -10.12 20.53
C GLU A 546 -17.11 -9.92 19.46
N PHE A 547 -15.87 -9.75 19.90
CA PHE A 547 -14.68 -9.80 19.06
C PHE A 547 -13.53 -10.40 19.87
N ALA A 548 -13.29 -11.69 19.68
CA ALA A 548 -12.39 -12.47 20.53
C ALA A 548 -11.58 -13.50 19.74
N ILE A 549 -10.43 -13.92 20.28
CA ILE A 549 -9.65 -15.02 19.71
C ILE A 549 -10.44 -16.32 19.85
N ARG A 550 -10.59 -17.05 18.74
CA ARG A 550 -11.24 -18.37 18.66
C ARG A 550 -10.26 -19.44 19.14
N ARG A 551 -10.07 -19.53 20.45
CA ARG A 551 -9.05 -20.41 21.06
C ARG A 551 -9.22 -21.88 20.66
N GLY A 552 -8.10 -22.52 20.31
CA GLY A 552 -8.06 -23.93 19.91
C GLY A 552 -8.51 -24.19 18.46
N SER A 553 -8.50 -23.16 17.62
CA SER A 553 -8.73 -23.30 16.18
C SER A 553 -7.44 -23.47 15.38
N GLY A 554 -6.28 -23.09 15.92
CA GLY A 554 -4.98 -23.33 15.30
C GLY A 554 -4.60 -24.81 15.24
N GLY A 555 -3.98 -25.22 14.14
CA GLY A 555 -3.52 -26.58 13.93
C GLY A 555 -2.37 -26.97 14.87
N ALA A 556 -2.43 -28.17 15.44
CA ALA A 556 -1.38 -28.69 16.32
C ALA A 556 -0.10 -29.03 15.55
N GLY A 557 1.05 -28.87 16.20
CA GLY A 557 2.36 -29.28 15.67
C GLY A 557 3.44 -29.01 16.70
N ARG A 558 4.70 -29.24 16.35
CA ARG A 558 5.84 -28.75 17.15
C ARG A 558 5.75 -27.23 17.31
N HIS A 559 5.34 -26.56 16.24
CA HIS A 559 4.89 -25.19 16.26
C HIS A 559 3.39 -25.16 15.91
N ARG A 560 2.59 -24.49 16.74
CA ARG A 560 1.13 -24.42 16.54
C ARG A 560 0.79 -23.36 15.50
N GLY A 561 -0.25 -23.61 14.72
CA GLY A 561 -0.90 -22.55 13.93
C GLY A 561 -1.58 -21.54 14.85
N GLY A 562 -1.76 -20.32 14.35
CA GLY A 562 -2.48 -19.26 15.05
C GLY A 562 -3.97 -19.56 15.14
N ASP A 563 -4.61 -19.12 16.22
CA ASP A 563 -6.05 -19.15 16.39
C ASP A 563 -6.75 -18.07 15.57
N GLY A 564 -7.91 -18.39 15.01
CA GLY A 564 -8.81 -17.45 14.33
C GLY A 564 -9.57 -16.54 15.30
N ILE A 565 -10.70 -16.01 14.83
CA ILE A 565 -11.50 -14.99 15.53
C ILE A 565 -12.97 -15.40 15.60
N VAL A 566 -13.63 -15.02 16.69
CA VAL A 566 -15.08 -14.93 16.85
C VAL A 566 -15.50 -13.47 16.67
N ARG A 567 -16.36 -13.17 15.70
CA ARG A 567 -16.95 -11.83 15.49
C ARG A 567 -18.48 -11.93 15.51
N ARG A 568 -19.14 -11.23 16.43
CA ARG A 568 -20.61 -11.19 16.55
C ARG A 568 -21.14 -9.77 16.42
N LEU A 569 -22.00 -9.53 15.43
CA LEU A 569 -22.65 -8.26 15.16
C LEU A 569 -24.16 -8.39 15.35
N GLU A 570 -24.76 -7.55 16.18
CA GLU A 570 -26.22 -7.40 16.27
C GLU A 570 -26.68 -6.24 15.38
N PHE A 571 -27.66 -6.48 14.53
CA PHE A 571 -28.21 -5.45 13.64
C PHE A 571 -29.32 -4.65 14.31
N ARG A 572 -29.38 -3.35 14.03
CA ARG A 572 -30.34 -2.40 14.61
C ARG A 572 -31.29 -1.80 13.57
N ALA A 573 -31.12 -2.16 12.30
CA ALA A 573 -31.97 -1.77 11.18
C ALA A 573 -32.07 -2.90 10.15
N PRO A 574 -33.11 -2.91 9.29
CA PRO A 574 -33.17 -3.84 8.16
C PRO A 574 -32.04 -3.57 7.17
N LEU A 575 -31.18 -4.56 6.91
CA LEU A 575 -30.06 -4.47 5.96
C LEU A 575 -29.93 -5.75 5.13
N SER A 576 -29.28 -5.64 3.97
CA SER A 576 -28.79 -6.80 3.22
C SER A 576 -27.30 -6.96 3.51
N GLY A 577 -26.86 -8.20 3.69
CA GLY A 577 -25.45 -8.54 3.82
C GLY A 577 -24.99 -9.57 2.80
N ALA A 578 -23.68 -9.60 2.58
CA ALA A 578 -23.00 -10.64 1.83
C ALA A 578 -21.70 -11.03 2.54
N LEU A 579 -21.38 -12.31 2.41
CA LEU A 579 -20.13 -12.89 2.87
C LEU A 579 -19.47 -13.56 1.67
N LEU A 580 -18.26 -13.14 1.35
CA LEU A 580 -17.35 -13.81 0.43
C LEU A 580 -16.22 -14.38 1.28
N ALA A 581 -16.13 -15.69 1.36
CA ALA A 581 -15.13 -16.36 2.19
C ALA A 581 -14.87 -17.79 1.69
N ASN A 582 -13.81 -18.41 2.22
CA ASN A 582 -13.39 -19.77 1.95
C ASN A 582 -13.20 -20.56 3.26
N HIS A 583 -12.59 -21.75 3.18
CA HIS A 583 -12.17 -22.57 4.33
C HIS A 583 -13.29 -22.99 5.29
N ARG A 584 -14.50 -23.26 4.78
CA ARG A 584 -15.59 -23.92 5.52
C ARG A 584 -15.67 -25.41 5.22
N ARG A 585 -15.08 -25.85 4.10
CA ARG A 585 -14.94 -27.27 3.73
C ARG A 585 -13.48 -27.72 3.72
N ILE A 586 -12.60 -26.95 3.08
CA ILE A 586 -11.17 -27.26 2.99
C ILE A 586 -10.43 -26.57 4.14
N ALA A 587 -9.88 -27.35 5.07
CA ALA A 587 -9.12 -26.83 6.19
C ALA A 587 -7.75 -26.27 5.74
N PRO A 588 -7.25 -25.17 6.36
CA PRO A 588 -5.88 -24.72 6.16
C PRO A 588 -4.88 -25.84 6.50
N PHE A 589 -4.04 -26.23 5.53
CA PHE A 589 -3.13 -27.37 5.69
C PHE A 589 -2.02 -27.09 6.70
N GLY A 590 -1.64 -28.13 7.47
CA GLY A 590 -0.40 -28.15 8.24
C GLY A 590 0.78 -28.63 7.38
N LEU A 591 2.01 -28.39 7.84
CA LEU A 591 3.24 -28.70 7.09
C LEU A 591 4.20 -29.58 7.91
N ALA A 592 4.99 -30.40 7.22
CA ALA A 592 6.01 -31.27 7.83
C ALA A 592 5.50 -32.16 9.00
N GLY A 593 4.23 -32.61 8.92
CA GLY A 593 3.59 -33.44 9.96
C GLY A 593 2.68 -32.66 10.92
N GLY A 594 2.64 -31.33 10.81
CA GLY A 594 1.67 -30.50 11.53
C GLY A 594 0.23 -30.76 11.05
N GLN A 595 -0.72 -30.60 11.98
CA GLN A 595 -2.15 -30.78 11.75
C GLN A 595 -2.76 -29.53 11.09
N PRO A 596 -3.85 -29.69 10.31
CA PRO A 596 -4.56 -28.57 9.74
C PRO A 596 -5.25 -27.69 10.81
N GLY A 597 -5.46 -26.42 10.48
CA GLY A 597 -6.28 -25.51 11.27
C GLY A 597 -7.78 -25.86 11.18
N ALA A 598 -8.59 -25.34 12.10
CA ALA A 598 -10.03 -25.54 12.07
C ALA A 598 -10.68 -24.68 10.98
N CYS A 599 -11.62 -25.27 10.24
CA CYS A 599 -12.46 -24.54 9.28
C CYS A 599 -13.23 -23.38 9.93
N ALA A 600 -13.57 -22.40 9.11
CA ALA A 600 -14.52 -21.33 9.42
C ALA A 600 -15.96 -21.84 9.51
N ALA A 601 -16.80 -21.04 10.17
CA ALA A 601 -18.24 -21.19 10.19
C ALA A 601 -18.92 -19.82 10.31
N GLY A 602 -20.18 -19.73 9.91
CA GLY A 602 -20.97 -18.52 10.12
C GLY A 602 -22.46 -18.84 10.27
N GLU A 603 -23.17 -18.00 11.01
CA GLU A 603 -24.61 -18.13 11.20
C GLU A 603 -25.28 -16.77 11.41
N VAL A 604 -26.55 -16.66 11.03
CA VAL A 604 -27.45 -15.58 11.43
C VAL A 604 -28.45 -16.13 12.43
N ARG A 605 -28.41 -15.63 13.66
CA ARG A 605 -29.44 -15.88 14.68
C ARG A 605 -30.52 -14.83 14.56
N ARG A 606 -31.75 -15.27 14.31
CA ARG A 606 -32.92 -14.42 14.23
C ARG A 606 -33.33 -13.94 15.61
N ALA A 607 -33.86 -12.72 15.72
CA ALA A 607 -34.39 -12.19 16.98
C ALA A 607 -35.44 -13.11 17.63
N GLY A 608 -36.19 -13.88 16.82
CA GLY A 608 -37.15 -14.90 17.28
C GLY A 608 -36.55 -16.23 17.70
N GLY A 609 -35.22 -16.39 17.68
CA GLY A 609 -34.49 -17.58 18.15
C GLY A 609 -34.07 -18.59 17.07
N GLY A 610 -34.52 -18.44 15.82
CA GLY A 610 -34.09 -19.31 14.71
C GLY A 610 -32.62 -19.10 14.34
N ILE A 611 -31.92 -20.15 13.90
CA ILE A 611 -30.53 -20.07 13.43
C ILE A 611 -30.46 -20.46 11.96
N GLU A 612 -29.84 -19.61 11.16
CA GLU A 612 -29.59 -19.83 9.74
C GLU A 612 -28.08 -19.97 9.51
N PRO A 613 -27.56 -21.16 9.20
CA PRO A 613 -26.14 -21.34 8.90
C PRO A 613 -25.78 -20.69 7.55
N LEU A 614 -24.61 -20.07 7.49
CA LEU A 614 -24.07 -19.46 6.28
C LEU A 614 -23.05 -20.39 5.62
N GLY A 615 -23.17 -20.55 4.30
CA GLY A 615 -22.16 -21.21 3.47
C GLY A 615 -20.86 -20.39 3.34
N PRO A 616 -19.88 -20.87 2.55
CA PRO A 616 -18.61 -20.17 2.32
C PRO A 616 -18.84 -18.82 1.66
N THR A 617 -19.68 -18.80 0.64
CA THR A 617 -20.28 -17.58 0.10
C THR A 617 -21.76 -17.51 0.46
N ALA A 618 -22.22 -16.35 0.89
CA ALA A 618 -23.60 -16.19 1.34
C ALA A 618 -24.14 -14.78 1.03
N ARG A 619 -25.45 -14.72 0.76
CA ARG A 619 -26.23 -13.49 0.80
C ARG A 619 -27.31 -13.67 1.84
N PHE A 620 -27.47 -12.68 2.71
CA PHE A 620 -28.43 -12.75 3.81
C PHE A 620 -29.15 -11.41 3.99
N ALA A 621 -30.34 -11.46 4.56
CA ALA A 621 -31.07 -10.29 5.02
C ALA A 621 -31.18 -10.35 6.54
N VAL A 622 -31.09 -9.21 7.20
CA VAL A 622 -31.11 -9.07 8.67
C VAL A 622 -32.05 -7.95 9.07
N GLY A 623 -32.72 -8.10 10.22
CA GLY A 623 -33.55 -7.08 10.84
C GLY A 623 -33.03 -6.66 12.22
N PRO A 624 -33.70 -5.70 12.88
CA PRO A 624 -33.36 -5.30 14.25
C PRO A 624 -33.39 -6.50 15.21
N GLY A 625 -32.30 -6.71 15.94
CA GLY A 625 -32.13 -7.80 16.90
C GLY A 625 -31.60 -9.12 16.31
N ASP A 626 -31.43 -9.22 14.99
CA ASP A 626 -30.74 -10.35 14.38
C ASP A 626 -29.23 -10.25 14.65
N GLU A 627 -28.57 -11.38 14.91
CA GLU A 627 -27.13 -11.46 15.17
C GLU A 627 -26.41 -12.26 14.10
N LEU A 628 -25.38 -11.70 13.47
CA LEU A 628 -24.42 -12.42 12.63
C LEU A 628 -23.24 -12.86 13.47
N THR A 629 -22.91 -14.15 13.47
CA THR A 629 -21.66 -14.68 14.03
C THR A 629 -20.77 -15.22 12.91
N ILE A 630 -19.50 -14.82 12.91
CA ILE A 630 -18.46 -15.34 12.03
C ILE A 630 -17.35 -15.94 12.90
N LEU A 631 -17.01 -17.19 12.62
CA LEU A 631 -15.86 -17.90 13.17
C LEU A 631 -14.84 -18.04 12.04
N THR A 632 -13.71 -17.33 12.12
CA THR A 632 -12.66 -17.41 11.09
C THR A 632 -11.78 -18.65 11.27
N PRO A 633 -11.05 -19.09 10.22
CA PRO A 633 -10.18 -20.26 10.31
C PRO A 633 -8.99 -20.01 11.23
N GLY A 634 -8.46 -21.10 11.81
CA GLY A 634 -7.11 -21.09 12.37
C GLY A 634 -6.06 -21.39 11.29
N GLY A 635 -4.79 -21.11 11.57
CA GLY A 635 -3.67 -21.48 10.71
C GLY A 635 -3.25 -22.94 10.90
N GLY A 636 -2.56 -23.52 9.93
CA GLY A 636 -1.98 -24.86 10.03
C GLY A 636 -0.75 -24.91 10.95
N GLY A 637 -0.55 -26.05 11.60
CA GLY A 637 0.64 -26.32 12.43
C GLY A 637 1.85 -26.77 11.61
N PHE A 638 3.04 -26.75 12.23
CA PHE A 638 4.29 -27.20 11.63
C PHE A 638 4.98 -28.26 12.50
N GLY A 639 5.42 -29.36 11.87
CA GLY A 639 6.11 -30.45 12.57
C GLY A 639 5.16 -31.35 13.38
N VAL A 640 5.61 -32.54 13.73
CA VAL A 640 4.86 -33.46 14.60
C VAL A 640 4.83 -32.90 16.03
N ALA A 641 3.64 -32.85 16.64
CA ALA A 641 3.50 -32.47 18.05
C ALA A 641 4.10 -33.55 18.97
N ASP A 642 4.74 -33.14 20.06
CA ASP A 642 5.30 -34.05 21.07
C ASP A 642 4.23 -34.82 21.85
#